data_AF-A0A8H4ALY8-F1
#
_entry.id   AF-A0A8H4ALY8-F1
#
_cell.length_a   1.000
_cell.length_b   1.000
_cell.length_c   1.000
_cell.angle_alpha   90.00
_cell.angle_beta   90.00
_cell.angle_gamma   90.00
#
_symmetry.space_group_name_H-M   'P 1'
#
loop_
_entity.id
_entity.type
_entity.pdbx_description
1 polymer ?
#
loop_
_entity_poly.entity_id
_entity_poly.type
_entity_poly.pdbx_seq_one_letter_code
_entity_poly.pdbx_strand_id
1 'polypeptide(L)'
;MKLSSYHYKLISQCLFLILLSVLITSSEPQTTSNFTYINYTESTAGTSYPLNPPQVVTVHTYDDGSILVSIAREIYSTQKNKVVSRDSVQEHNCTGQSLEQILRLRIIKLDGTIKEINPHLSLNPVNFCILNDSYGNPVNPISIYPLYQPFILINYVKASDLNDLKTYEEWGSVIDDNGNILSDIRYGPSYTYNSSGTLKWKPLSITQLNVNKKQGFFRFHIVNPNWSECQQYSVDNGKLSKLTSHNITIIDPNVISTNASFMITTIATVTGDYAILSVNSSSTTSLSKPGGLYMTTISYNKADISDQVLLHQITLPNVSFLGLYCDLAPNKIGYMCIIETNYNNSQTLQKTYMNIRFLTSESVTSIDLLSNLPNISSLGVTSPSLGMQAMVFGGYIFYAMANNQEYYIWTYDESNNYMKQLGPLLANKYAANPIFNNINQNNLNAANSIMKNNNTFILALANTNISNQWSLIEISLPRYIEGYNGYGNLQVVKIDPSPSNMTSVQDSNVDSNTKTLSITFKKPVTLSTGFITIYKSSDNTIRQRVKATMNNYVKIINDNHTIVSITIIDSTFNEYGEIYYVQMDANFVRDEKLYEPLTGIGEGIVRYKSKNIPRPSEEAAIYFARLTPDATNRFKLLPDTNKTEYFNDLLQDMAKKLPIRPELLSIYDAYQSISINSINSLQFAIRVNKTNSNLDNNNTVPGIVSDIKNMILNKKITTFANGITNDLDDTFGFRQRVDMFGDYKNKIIPFVSIAAGNTFLYISSRSKTDVPGDLKQIINTASAGLFSASHTTFSSIFSFSDVNNYPAFSVTSKILWIIPLILNIMLFTCIICRKGLGKMNPLDFITIGLTLYNSETSLLVNKAQTDSLFGEEYKEIADVRAIADVIIKSIPQLITQILYFKLIVTYSIIPFFTLCTTAFMIVLSVIQTILKFIPKKDDDAKKDEKGGDGNNP
;
A
#
# COMPACT_ATOMS: atom_id res chain seq x y z
N MET A 1 2.00 53.42 -57.56
CA MET A 1 3.38 53.38 -57.02
C MET A 1 3.37 54.01 -55.62
N LYS A 2 3.34 53.20 -54.57
CA LYS A 2 3.76 53.50 -53.18
C LYS A 2 3.46 52.27 -52.33
N LEU A 3 4.39 51.32 -52.41
CA LEU A 3 4.54 50.23 -51.46
C LEU A 3 5.26 50.78 -50.21
N SER A 4 5.09 50.10 -49.09
CA SER A 4 5.88 50.22 -47.85
C SER A 4 5.47 51.32 -46.85
N SER A 5 4.67 50.93 -45.87
CA SER A 5 4.79 51.42 -44.48
C SER A 5 4.57 50.33 -43.42
N TYR A 6 4.10 49.14 -43.81
CA TYR A 6 3.81 48.05 -42.87
C TYR A 6 5.05 47.33 -42.33
N HIS A 7 6.16 47.29 -43.08
CA HIS A 7 7.39 46.63 -42.62
C HIS A 7 8.08 47.39 -41.47
N TYR A 8 7.96 48.72 -41.41
CA TYR A 8 8.65 49.51 -40.38
C TYR A 8 8.07 49.29 -38.98
N LYS A 9 6.76 49.08 -38.87
CA LYS A 9 6.09 48.86 -37.57
C LYS A 9 6.38 47.45 -37.02
N LEU A 10 6.43 46.44 -37.90
CA LEU A 10 6.80 45.07 -37.55
C LEU A 10 8.29 44.97 -37.19
N ILE A 11 9.17 45.62 -37.95
CA ILE A 11 10.61 45.67 -37.67
C ILE A 11 10.88 46.44 -36.37
N SER A 12 10.16 47.54 -36.10
CA SER A 12 10.25 48.28 -34.84
C SER A 12 9.76 47.46 -33.64
N GLN A 13 8.68 46.69 -33.78
CA GLN A 13 8.19 45.78 -32.74
C GLN A 13 9.11 44.58 -32.52
N CYS A 14 9.70 44.01 -33.59
CA CYS A 14 10.70 42.95 -33.47
C CYS A 14 12.01 43.48 -32.86
N LEU A 15 12.48 44.67 -33.23
CA LEU A 15 13.64 45.31 -32.61
C LEU A 15 13.37 45.65 -31.15
N PHE A 16 12.17 46.08 -30.79
CA PHE A 16 11.79 46.31 -29.39
C PHE A 16 11.73 44.99 -28.60
N LEU A 17 11.21 43.91 -29.18
CA LEU A 17 11.20 42.58 -28.56
C LEU A 17 12.61 41.97 -28.47
N ILE A 18 13.48 42.23 -29.44
CA ILE A 18 14.90 41.83 -29.41
C ILE A 18 15.67 42.67 -28.38
N LEU A 19 15.43 43.99 -28.30
CA LEU A 19 16.04 44.83 -27.26
C LEU A 19 15.54 44.45 -25.87
N LEU A 20 14.24 44.11 -25.73
CA LEU A 20 13.63 43.66 -24.48
C LEU A 20 14.17 42.27 -24.07
N SER A 21 14.38 41.36 -25.03
CA SER A 21 15.01 40.06 -24.75
C SER A 21 16.50 40.17 -24.47
N VAL A 22 17.22 41.13 -25.06
CA VAL A 22 18.62 41.45 -24.72
C VAL A 22 18.73 42.15 -23.37
N LEU A 23 17.79 43.03 -23.00
CA LEU A 23 17.71 43.66 -21.67
C LEU A 23 17.31 42.66 -20.57
N ILE A 24 16.48 41.66 -20.89
CA ILE A 24 16.13 40.57 -19.96
C ILE A 24 17.26 39.52 -19.86
N THR A 25 18.13 39.39 -20.88
CA THR A 25 19.28 38.47 -20.85
C THR A 25 20.62 39.12 -20.48
N SER A 26 20.66 40.45 -20.30
CA SER A 26 21.86 41.22 -19.90
C SER A 26 21.80 41.73 -18.46
N SER A 27 21.08 41.04 -17.59
CA SER A 27 21.40 41.07 -16.16
C SER A 27 22.01 39.72 -15.81
N GLU A 28 23.34 39.61 -15.93
CA GLU A 28 24.06 38.80 -14.95
C GLU A 28 23.60 39.32 -13.58
N PRO A 29 22.91 38.50 -12.77
CA PRO A 29 22.74 38.87 -11.39
C PRO A 29 24.16 38.85 -10.84
N GLN A 30 24.67 40.02 -10.44
CA GLN A 30 25.61 40.06 -9.33
C GLN A 30 24.91 39.27 -8.22
N THR A 31 25.35 38.03 -8.01
CA THR A 31 24.79 37.11 -7.04
C THR A 31 25.23 37.58 -5.66
N THR A 32 24.60 38.64 -5.16
CA THR A 32 24.37 38.78 -3.73
C THR A 32 23.56 37.54 -3.34
N SER A 33 24.22 36.56 -2.75
CA SER A 33 23.54 35.41 -2.13
C SER A 33 22.60 35.97 -1.07
N ASN A 34 21.30 36.02 -1.36
CA ASN A 34 20.28 36.35 -0.38
C ASN A 34 20.26 35.22 0.64
N PHE A 35 20.96 35.43 1.76
CA PHE A 35 20.91 34.54 2.90
C PHE A 35 19.57 34.72 3.61
N THR A 36 18.88 33.61 3.90
CA THR A 36 17.68 33.61 4.74
C THR A 36 18.11 33.35 6.17
N TYR A 37 17.54 34.08 7.13
CA TYR A 37 17.87 33.96 8.55
C TYR A 37 16.64 33.52 9.32
N ILE A 38 16.81 32.56 10.23
CA ILE A 38 15.80 32.16 11.20
C ILE A 38 16.28 32.66 12.56
N ASN A 39 15.53 33.56 13.18
CA ASN A 39 15.84 34.10 14.50
C ASN A 39 14.74 33.69 15.49
N TYR A 40 15.14 33.23 16.67
CA TYR A 40 14.20 32.87 17.73
C TYR A 40 14.67 33.38 19.09
N THR A 41 13.72 33.82 19.91
CA THR A 41 13.97 34.26 21.28
C THR A 41 13.58 33.15 22.25
N GLU A 42 14.55 32.62 22.99
CA GLU A 42 14.27 31.60 24.00
C GLU A 42 13.73 32.20 25.28
N SER A 43 12.76 31.50 25.87
CA SER A 43 12.27 31.82 27.20
C SER A 43 13.39 31.67 28.24
N THR A 44 13.43 32.62 29.17
CA THR A 44 14.28 32.53 30.37
C THR A 44 13.57 31.83 31.53
N ALA A 45 12.30 31.44 31.37
CA ALA A 45 11.57 30.68 32.37
C ALA A 45 12.12 29.25 32.50
N GLY A 46 12.26 28.79 33.74
CA GLY A 46 12.70 27.43 34.04
C GLY A 46 14.21 27.16 33.89
N THR A 47 15.02 28.14 33.49
CA THR A 47 16.49 28.02 33.53
C THR A 47 17.07 28.71 34.77
N SER A 48 18.09 28.08 35.37
CA SER A 48 18.91 28.70 36.42
C SER A 48 19.95 29.67 35.86
N TYR A 49 20.09 29.75 34.53
CA TYR A 49 21.09 30.57 33.83
C TYR A 49 20.46 31.59 32.86
N PRO A 50 19.50 32.42 33.31
CA PRO A 50 18.76 33.33 32.42
C PRO A 50 19.61 34.44 31.80
N LEU A 51 20.84 34.65 32.30
CA LEU A 51 21.80 35.63 31.78
C LEU A 51 22.78 35.05 30.74
N ASN A 52 22.90 33.72 30.64
CA ASN A 52 23.83 33.10 29.70
C ASN A 52 23.12 32.87 28.37
N PRO A 53 23.67 33.31 27.22
CA PRO A 53 22.97 33.23 25.94
C PRO A 53 22.63 31.78 25.55
N PRO A 54 21.43 31.51 24.99
CA PRO A 54 21.12 30.20 24.42
C PRO A 54 21.95 30.00 23.14
N GLN A 55 22.41 28.78 22.93
CA GLN A 55 23.21 28.41 21.77
C GLN A 55 22.63 27.14 21.15
N VAL A 56 22.59 27.10 19.83
CA VAL A 56 22.26 25.88 19.07
C VAL A 56 23.43 24.90 19.21
N VAL A 57 23.18 23.73 19.77
CA VAL A 57 24.17 22.67 19.97
C VAL A 57 24.19 21.72 18.78
N THR A 58 23.02 21.36 18.24
CA THR A 58 22.93 20.45 17.08
C THR A 58 21.86 20.92 16.11
N VAL A 59 22.05 20.62 14.83
CA VAL A 59 21.07 20.86 13.76
C VAL A 59 20.89 19.58 12.95
N HIS A 60 19.65 19.14 12.78
CA HIS A 60 19.28 18.01 11.93
C HIS A 60 18.08 18.36 11.05
N THR A 61 17.86 17.58 10.00
CA THR A 61 16.78 17.80 9.04
C THR A 61 15.96 16.53 8.85
N TYR A 62 14.64 16.67 8.81
CA TYR A 62 13.71 15.63 8.38
C TYR A 62 13.70 15.54 6.85
N ASP A 63 13.21 14.43 6.30
CA ASP A 63 13.15 14.25 4.84
C ASP A 63 12.14 15.18 4.16
N ASP A 64 11.14 15.66 4.91
CA ASP A 64 10.20 16.70 4.45
C ASP A 64 10.84 18.09 4.40
N GLY A 65 12.02 18.28 5.00
CA GLY A 65 12.72 19.55 5.11
C GLY A 65 12.46 20.33 6.40
N SER A 66 11.68 19.79 7.34
CA SER A 66 11.60 20.39 8.68
C SER A 66 12.95 20.29 9.39
N ILE A 67 13.32 21.31 10.17
CA ILE A 67 14.61 21.38 10.89
C ILE A 67 14.37 21.01 12.36
N LEU A 68 15.21 20.15 12.92
CA LEU A 68 15.26 19.83 14.34
C LEU A 68 16.55 20.40 14.93
N VAL A 69 16.42 21.30 15.91
CA VAL A 69 17.58 21.86 16.61
C VAL A 69 17.54 21.57 18.09
N SER A 70 18.72 21.35 18.68
CA SER A 70 18.89 21.28 20.12
C SER A 70 19.53 22.57 20.64
N ILE A 71 18.98 23.11 21.73
CA ILE A 71 19.39 24.38 22.32
C ILE A 71 19.89 24.14 23.76
N ALA A 72 20.99 24.78 24.13
CA ALA A 72 21.48 24.79 25.50
C ALA A 72 22.14 26.11 25.87
N ARG A 73 22.18 26.42 27.17
CA ARG A 73 22.96 27.53 27.75
C ARG A 73 24.23 26.96 28.38
N GLU A 74 25.37 27.57 28.09
CA GLU A 74 26.65 27.19 28.72
C GLU A 74 26.71 27.71 30.16
N ILE A 75 27.36 26.96 31.05
CA ILE A 75 27.63 27.36 32.43
C ILE A 75 29.06 27.88 32.52
N TYR A 76 29.23 29.20 32.70
CA TYR A 76 30.55 29.82 32.81
C TYR A 76 31.28 29.48 34.12
N SER A 77 32.58 29.21 34.01
CA SER A 77 33.45 28.68 35.08
C SER A 77 33.48 29.50 36.38
N THR A 78 33.13 30.79 36.38
CA THR A 78 33.11 31.64 37.58
C THR A 78 31.90 31.39 38.49
N GLN A 79 30.88 30.65 38.01
CA GLN A 79 29.68 30.29 38.77
C GLN A 79 29.69 28.85 39.33
N LYS A 80 30.72 28.03 39.04
CA LYS A 80 30.84 26.66 39.58
C LYS A 80 30.77 26.60 41.12
N ASN A 81 31.21 27.65 41.82
CA ASN A 81 31.29 27.68 43.29
C ASN A 81 30.08 28.30 44.01
N LYS A 82 28.94 28.60 43.34
CA LYS A 82 27.85 29.39 43.95
C LYS A 82 26.47 28.73 44.06
N VAL A 83 26.30 27.45 43.72
CA VAL A 83 25.02 26.76 43.94
C VAL A 83 25.18 25.69 45.02
N VAL A 84 25.12 26.15 46.28
CA VAL A 84 24.59 25.35 47.37
C VAL A 84 23.11 25.66 47.45
N SER A 85 22.26 24.79 46.91
CA SER A 85 20.85 24.74 47.28
C SER A 85 20.49 23.32 47.70
N ARG A 86 19.83 23.25 48.85
CA ARG A 86 19.41 22.07 49.61
C ARG A 86 18.71 21.03 48.74
N ASP A 87 19.47 20.08 48.23
CA ASP A 87 19.28 18.64 48.38
C ASP A 87 20.47 18.00 47.64
N SER A 88 21.18 17.12 48.34
CA SER A 88 22.50 16.60 47.98
C SER A 88 22.54 15.93 46.60
N VAL A 89 23.05 16.63 45.58
CA VAL A 89 23.54 16.02 44.33
C VAL A 89 25.01 16.42 44.16
N GLN A 90 25.86 15.42 44.22
CA GLN A 90 27.33 15.52 44.15
C GLN A 90 27.77 16.26 42.88
N GLU A 91 28.70 17.21 43.03
CA GLU A 91 29.37 17.88 41.92
C GLU A 91 30.14 16.87 41.05
N HIS A 92 29.63 16.57 39.86
CA HIS A 92 30.44 15.89 38.85
C HIS A 92 31.40 16.90 38.22
N ASN A 93 32.71 16.63 38.33
CA ASN A 93 33.76 17.52 37.84
C ASN A 93 33.87 17.42 36.30
N CYS A 94 33.03 18.16 35.58
CA CYS A 94 33.09 18.23 34.12
C CYS A 94 34.42 18.83 33.66
N THR A 95 35.25 18.02 32.99
CA THR A 95 36.56 18.40 32.46
C THR A 95 36.50 19.18 31.14
N GLY A 96 35.32 19.23 30.51
CA GLY A 96 35.07 19.98 29.26
C GLY A 96 34.03 21.10 29.45
N GLN A 97 33.19 21.35 28.45
CA GLN A 97 32.18 22.42 28.49
C GLN A 97 30.91 21.93 29.20
N SER A 98 30.45 22.68 30.21
CA SER A 98 29.24 22.36 30.96
C SER A 98 28.02 23.11 30.41
N LEU A 99 26.94 22.38 30.16
CA LEU A 99 25.66 22.91 29.69
C LEU A 99 24.62 22.89 30.81
N GLU A 100 23.59 23.71 30.68
CA GLU A 100 22.40 23.61 31.53
C GLU A 100 21.78 22.21 31.44
N GLN A 101 21.30 21.68 32.57
CA GLN A 101 20.74 20.32 32.64
C GLN A 101 19.29 20.25 32.15
N ILE A 102 19.03 20.87 30.99
CA ILE A 102 17.73 20.92 30.34
C ILE A 102 17.93 20.59 28.87
N LEU A 103 17.32 19.49 28.40
CA LEU A 103 17.29 19.18 26.98
C LEU A 103 16.18 20.01 26.32
N ARG A 104 16.55 20.99 25.49
CA ARG A 104 15.59 21.78 24.70
C ARG A 104 15.69 21.39 23.24
N LEU A 105 14.54 21.11 22.64
CA LEU A 105 14.40 20.77 21.22
C LEU A 105 13.43 21.75 20.57
N ARG A 106 13.72 22.15 19.33
CA ARG A 106 12.83 22.99 18.52
C ARG A 106 12.65 22.35 17.15
N ILE A 107 11.40 22.18 16.72
CA ILE A 107 11.08 21.77 15.36
C ILE A 107 10.64 22.99 14.58
N ILE A 108 11.40 23.35 13.55
CA ILE A 108 11.10 24.43 12.62
C ILE A 108 10.45 23.80 11.39
N LYS A 109 9.20 24.17 11.12
CA LYS A 109 8.45 23.70 9.95
C LYS A 109 8.75 24.58 8.74
N LEU A 110 8.43 24.08 7.55
CA LEU A 110 8.66 24.80 6.29
C LEU A 110 7.89 26.12 6.16
N ASP A 111 6.79 26.28 6.91
CA ASP A 111 6.02 27.54 6.98
C ASP A 111 6.66 28.58 7.92
N GLY A 112 7.79 28.25 8.55
CA GLY A 112 8.50 29.08 9.51
C GLY A 112 8.00 28.94 10.94
N THR A 113 6.98 28.12 11.21
CA THR A 113 6.50 27.89 12.58
C THR A 113 7.52 27.09 13.39
N ILE A 114 7.67 27.44 14.67
CA ILE A 114 8.60 26.78 15.59
C ILE A 114 7.81 26.13 16.71
N LYS A 115 7.90 24.80 16.81
CA LYS A 115 7.32 24.01 17.90
C LYS A 115 8.38 23.77 18.97
N GLU A 116 8.11 24.22 20.20
CA GLU A 116 8.96 23.95 21.35
C GLU A 116 8.70 22.57 21.95
N ILE A 117 9.78 21.82 22.22
CA ILE A 117 9.73 20.51 22.86
C ILE A 117 10.79 20.50 23.97
N ASN A 118 10.35 20.32 25.22
CA ASN A 118 11.22 20.23 26.38
C ASN A 118 10.93 18.89 27.08
N PRO A 119 11.50 17.76 26.59
CA PRO A 119 11.16 16.44 27.08
C PRO A 119 11.58 16.26 28.55
N HIS A 120 10.70 15.66 29.36
CA HIS A 120 10.97 15.34 30.76
C HIS A 120 11.79 14.04 30.91
N LEU A 121 12.95 13.99 30.28
CA LEU A 121 13.90 12.89 30.44
C LEU A 121 14.71 13.08 31.73
N SER A 122 14.68 12.08 32.62
CA SER A 122 15.54 12.05 33.82
C SER A 122 16.96 11.68 33.43
N LEU A 123 17.71 12.64 32.87
CA LEU A 123 19.09 12.44 32.41
C LEU A 123 20.07 12.68 33.55
N ASN A 124 21.06 11.78 33.69
CA ASN A 124 22.17 11.99 34.62
C ASN A 124 22.94 13.28 34.25
N PRO A 125 23.45 14.06 35.23
CA PRO A 125 24.19 15.31 35.00
C PRO A 125 25.36 15.21 34.00
N VAL A 126 26.00 14.04 33.92
CA VAL A 126 27.12 13.79 33.01
C VAL A 126 26.75 14.00 31.54
N ASN A 127 25.48 13.83 31.18
CA ASN A 127 25.00 14.02 29.81
C ASN A 127 25.12 15.47 29.31
N PHE A 128 25.20 16.43 30.23
CA PHE A 128 25.31 17.86 29.94
C PHE A 128 26.76 18.36 30.03
N CYS A 129 27.73 17.44 29.98
CA CYS A 129 29.16 17.74 29.89
C CYS A 129 29.67 17.34 28.51
N ILE A 130 30.01 18.33 27.67
CA ILE A 130 30.73 18.07 26.41
C ILE A 130 32.18 17.79 26.77
N LEU A 131 32.61 16.54 26.58
CA LEU A 131 33.95 16.07 26.87
C LEU A 131 34.91 16.48 25.76
N ASN A 132 36.20 16.66 26.06
CA ASN A 132 37.23 16.75 25.03
C ASN A 132 37.99 15.43 24.98
N ASP A 133 38.19 14.88 23.78
CA ASP A 133 39.05 13.71 23.61
C ASP A 133 40.55 14.08 23.69
N SER A 134 41.43 13.09 23.53
CA SER A 134 42.88 13.26 23.59
C SER A 134 43.46 14.17 22.50
N TYR A 135 42.69 14.46 21.45
CA TYR A 135 43.05 15.36 20.35
C TYR A 135 42.35 16.73 20.47
N GLY A 136 41.58 16.95 21.54
CA GLY A 136 40.84 18.20 21.78
C GLY A 136 39.48 18.27 21.08
N ASN A 137 38.99 17.17 20.50
CA ASN A 137 37.68 17.17 19.81
C ASN A 137 36.54 17.06 20.82
N PRO A 138 35.43 17.81 20.63
CA PRO A 138 34.26 17.74 21.50
C PRO A 138 33.48 16.43 21.29
N VAL A 139 33.12 15.76 22.39
CA VAL A 139 32.30 14.53 22.44
C VAL A 139 31.09 14.80 23.33
N ASN A 140 29.90 14.70 22.76
CA ASN A 140 28.65 14.89 23.49
C ASN A 140 28.02 13.53 23.85
N PRO A 141 27.74 13.28 25.13
CA PRO A 141 26.97 12.10 25.53
C PRO A 141 25.56 12.05 24.94
N ILE A 142 24.95 13.20 24.64
CA ILE A 142 23.64 13.26 23.99
C ILE A 142 23.82 13.30 22.47
N SER A 143 23.19 12.37 21.76
CA SER A 143 23.04 12.47 20.29
C SER A 143 21.59 12.30 19.87
N ILE A 144 21.19 13.05 18.84
CA ILE A 144 19.78 13.27 18.48
C ILE A 144 19.61 12.93 17.01
N TYR A 145 18.60 12.14 16.68
CA TYR A 145 18.36 11.69 15.31
C TYR A 145 16.87 11.84 14.95
N PRO A 146 16.54 12.60 13.89
CA PRO A 146 15.18 12.62 13.38
C PRO A 146 14.89 11.31 12.65
N LEU A 147 14.01 10.47 13.21
CA LEU A 147 13.59 9.22 12.58
C LEU A 147 12.61 9.52 11.45
N TYR A 148 11.35 9.79 11.76
CA TYR A 148 10.34 10.29 10.84
C TYR A 148 9.27 10.92 11.69
N GLN A 149 8.59 11.95 11.20
CA GLN A 149 7.62 12.65 12.05
C GLN A 149 6.52 11.69 12.54
N PRO A 150 6.14 11.75 13.83
CA PRO A 150 6.58 12.71 14.86
C PRO A 150 7.78 12.25 15.72
N PHE A 151 8.45 11.15 15.37
CA PHE A 151 9.41 10.46 16.25
C PHE A 151 10.85 10.99 16.17
N ILE A 152 11.46 11.18 17.34
CA ILE A 152 12.86 11.59 17.53
C ILE A 152 13.56 10.54 18.39
N LEU A 153 14.74 10.08 17.98
CA LEU A 153 15.61 9.23 18.78
C LEU A 153 16.61 10.09 19.55
N ILE A 154 16.72 9.87 20.85
CA ILE A 154 17.69 10.49 21.74
C ILE A 154 18.54 9.39 22.36
N ASN A 155 19.83 9.40 22.07
CA ASN A 155 20.80 8.55 22.74
C ASN A 155 21.47 9.33 23.86
N TYR A 156 21.68 8.69 25.01
CA TYR A 156 22.27 9.30 26.20
C TYR A 156 22.92 8.23 27.10
N VAL A 157 23.50 8.67 28.21
CA VAL A 157 24.22 7.82 29.17
C VAL A 157 23.47 7.79 30.49
N LYS A 158 23.32 6.59 31.06
CA LYS A 158 22.77 6.38 32.40
C LYS A 158 23.82 5.72 33.28
N ALA A 159 23.97 6.22 34.50
CA ALA A 159 24.89 5.66 35.48
C ALA A 159 24.14 5.35 36.77
N SER A 160 24.37 4.16 37.33
CA SER A 160 23.81 3.77 38.64
C SER A 160 24.61 4.42 39.78
N ASP A 161 25.92 4.61 39.58
CA ASP A 161 26.80 5.38 40.47
C ASP A 161 27.67 6.33 39.64
N LEU A 162 27.53 7.64 39.86
CA LEU A 162 28.29 8.67 39.13
C LEU A 162 29.80 8.68 39.48
N ASN A 163 30.20 8.00 40.55
CA ASN A 163 31.61 7.88 40.96
C ASN A 163 32.28 6.61 40.42
N ASP A 164 31.51 5.63 39.94
CA ASP A 164 32.04 4.41 39.32
C ASP A 164 31.75 4.40 37.81
N LEU A 165 32.79 4.71 37.03
CA LEU A 165 32.75 4.71 35.56
C LEU A 165 32.35 3.35 34.96
N LYS A 166 32.47 2.24 35.69
CA LYS A 166 32.04 0.91 35.22
C LYS A 166 30.52 0.75 35.19
N THR A 167 29.78 1.61 35.90
CA THR A 167 28.32 1.59 35.94
C THR A 167 27.68 2.40 34.83
N TYR A 168 28.48 3.02 33.95
CA TYR A 168 28.01 3.86 32.87
C TYR A 168 27.52 3.02 31.70
N GLU A 169 26.30 3.29 31.27
CA GLU A 169 25.61 2.55 30.22
C GLU A 169 25.04 3.51 29.18
N GLU A 170 25.08 3.12 27.92
CA GLU A 170 24.43 3.87 26.83
C GLU A 170 22.99 3.38 26.64
N TRP A 171 22.09 4.34 26.45
CA TRP A 171 20.65 4.15 26.33
C TRP A 171 20.13 4.94 25.12
N GLY A 172 18.99 4.51 24.60
CA GLY A 172 18.25 5.23 23.56
C GLY A 172 16.78 5.34 23.93
N SER A 173 16.20 6.52 23.75
CA SER A 173 14.77 6.75 23.93
C SER A 173 14.16 7.36 22.68
N VAL A 174 12.98 6.88 22.30
CA VAL A 174 12.16 7.52 21.26
C VAL A 174 11.10 8.39 21.93
N ILE A 175 11.05 9.65 21.52
CA ILE A 175 10.04 10.61 21.94
C ILE A 175 9.15 11.00 20.76
N ASP A 176 7.91 11.43 21.06
CA ASP A 176 7.06 12.11 20.09
C ASP A 176 7.39 13.62 19.99
N ASP A 177 6.71 14.31 19.09
CA ASP A 177 6.85 15.73 18.86
C ASP A 177 6.17 16.60 19.94
N ASN A 178 5.58 15.99 20.97
CA ASN A 178 5.08 16.64 22.18
C ASN A 178 6.04 16.46 23.37
N GLY A 179 7.11 15.68 23.20
CA GLY A 179 8.10 15.40 24.24
C GLY A 179 7.76 14.21 25.15
N ASN A 180 6.74 13.43 24.80
CA ASN A 180 6.40 12.21 25.53
C ASN A 180 7.37 11.09 25.15
N ILE A 181 7.86 10.36 26.16
CA ILE A 181 8.70 9.17 25.95
C ILE A 181 7.80 8.00 25.58
N LEU A 182 8.02 7.42 24.40
CA LEU A 182 7.24 6.30 23.89
C LEU A 182 7.90 4.95 24.19
N SER A 183 9.23 4.92 24.16
CA SER A 183 10.02 3.76 24.55
C SER A 183 11.46 4.14 24.86
N ASP A 184 12.10 3.34 25.68
CA ASP A 184 13.52 3.39 26.01
C ASP A 184 14.15 1.99 25.92
N ILE A 185 15.44 1.93 25.60
CA ILE A 185 16.19 0.68 25.53
C ILE A 185 17.63 0.88 25.99
N ARG A 186 18.14 -0.10 26.74
CA ARG A 186 19.55 -0.20 27.10
C ARG A 186 20.34 -0.76 25.94
N TYR A 187 21.34 -0.04 25.47
CA TYR A 187 22.26 -0.53 24.44
C TYR A 187 23.36 -1.42 25.02
N GLY A 188 23.90 -1.05 26.18
CA GLY A 188 25.00 -1.77 26.82
C GLY A 188 25.93 -0.86 27.63
N PRO A 189 27.06 -1.39 28.13
CA PRO A 189 28.06 -0.59 28.83
C PRO A 189 28.69 0.46 27.91
N SER A 190 29.05 1.61 28.47
CA SER A 190 29.75 2.66 27.74
C SER A 190 31.27 2.47 27.78
N TYR A 191 31.98 3.02 26.79
CA TYR A 191 33.41 2.78 26.61
C TYR A 191 34.25 3.36 27.77
N THR A 192 35.06 2.49 28.35
CA THR A 192 36.04 2.85 29.38
C THR A 192 37.43 2.37 28.99
N TYR A 193 38.46 3.14 29.34
CA TYR A 193 39.84 2.84 29.00
C TYR A 193 40.80 3.29 30.11
N ASN A 194 41.92 2.58 30.26
CA ASN A 194 42.96 2.94 31.21
C ASN A 194 43.98 3.86 30.55
N SER A 195 44.24 5.01 31.17
CA SER A 195 45.22 6.00 30.74
C SER A 195 46.08 6.38 31.93
N SER A 196 47.38 6.04 31.88
CA SER A 196 48.36 6.32 32.95
C SER A 196 47.96 5.79 34.34
N GLY A 197 47.35 4.61 34.39
CA GLY A 197 46.89 3.98 35.65
C GLY A 197 45.53 4.43 36.16
N THR A 198 44.89 5.42 35.51
CA THR A 198 43.56 5.92 35.87
C THR A 198 42.52 5.49 34.82
N LEU A 199 41.38 4.99 35.28
CA LEU A 199 40.24 4.66 34.42
C LEU A 199 39.59 5.96 33.93
N LYS A 200 39.36 6.04 32.62
CA LYS A 200 38.67 7.16 31.95
C LYS A 200 37.48 6.64 31.16
N TRP A 201 36.54 7.53 30.88
CA TRP A 201 35.30 7.23 30.19
C TRP A 201 35.06 8.24 29.06
N LYS A 202 34.49 7.77 27.95
CA LYS A 202 33.85 8.59 26.91
C LYS A 202 32.89 7.71 26.10
N PRO A 203 31.75 8.21 25.62
CA PRO A 203 30.90 7.45 24.72
C PRO A 203 31.61 7.26 23.36
N LEU A 204 31.59 6.04 22.83
CA LEU A 204 32.29 5.69 21.59
C LEU A 204 31.42 4.80 20.70
N SER A 205 30.39 5.42 20.12
CA SER A 205 29.41 4.76 19.26
C SER A 205 29.05 5.61 18.03
N ILE A 206 28.64 4.95 16.95
CA ILE A 206 28.11 5.55 15.73
C ILE A 206 26.68 5.03 15.56
N THR A 207 25.74 5.93 15.27
CA THR A 207 24.38 5.56 14.88
C THR A 207 24.14 5.94 13.43
N GLN A 208 23.76 4.96 12.62
CA GLN A 208 23.42 5.12 11.21
C GLN A 208 21.94 4.81 11.01
N LEU A 209 21.16 5.83 10.66
CA LEU A 209 19.77 5.64 10.28
C LEU A 209 19.70 4.81 8.99
N ASN A 210 18.69 3.94 8.91
CA ASN A 210 18.40 3.21 7.68
C ASN A 210 18.00 4.18 6.56
N VAL A 211 18.23 3.79 5.29
CA VAL A 211 17.72 4.54 4.12
C VAL A 211 16.20 4.69 4.19
N ASN A 212 15.50 3.65 4.68
CA ASN A 212 14.11 3.73 5.09
C ASN A 212 14.06 3.89 6.62
N LYS A 213 13.92 5.12 7.10
CA LYS A 213 13.96 5.43 8.54
C LYS A 213 12.87 4.73 9.37
N LYS A 214 11.79 4.21 8.76
CA LYS A 214 10.78 3.35 9.42
C LYS A 214 11.34 1.96 9.79
N GLN A 215 12.42 1.51 9.16
CA GLN A 215 13.14 0.27 9.52
C GLN A 215 14.09 0.46 10.71
N GLY A 216 14.24 1.68 11.23
CA GLY A 216 15.06 2.00 12.39
C GLY A 216 16.51 2.33 12.04
N PHE A 217 17.47 1.78 12.80
CA PHE A 217 18.87 2.20 12.74
C PHE A 217 19.85 1.09 13.13
N PHE A 218 21.08 1.29 12.66
CA PHE A 218 22.25 0.51 13.00
C PHE A 218 23.12 1.28 13.99
N ARG A 219 23.70 0.57 14.96
CA ARG A 219 24.63 1.12 15.93
C ARG A 219 25.90 0.29 15.96
N PHE A 220 27.03 0.93 15.71
CA PHE A 220 28.36 0.36 15.93
C PHE A 220 28.94 0.97 17.20
N HIS A 221 29.43 0.17 18.13
CA HIS A 221 30.06 0.69 19.34
C HIS A 221 31.27 -0.13 19.77
N ILE A 222 32.23 0.58 20.36
CA ILE A 222 33.41 -0.02 20.97
C ILE A 222 33.16 -0.10 22.47
N VAL A 223 33.13 -1.31 23.04
CA VAL A 223 32.90 -1.51 24.47
C VAL A 223 34.20 -1.37 25.25
N ASN A 224 35.27 -1.99 24.74
CA ASN A 224 36.63 -1.87 25.26
C ASN A 224 37.62 -2.03 24.09
N PRO A 225 38.94 -1.81 24.29
CA PRO A 225 39.93 -1.89 23.21
C PRO A 225 39.96 -3.22 22.43
N ASN A 226 39.41 -4.30 22.97
CA ASN A 226 39.43 -5.63 22.36
C ASN A 226 38.04 -6.06 21.85
N TRP A 227 37.00 -5.26 22.07
CA TRP A 227 35.62 -5.67 21.84
C TRP A 227 34.79 -4.54 21.22
N SER A 228 34.36 -4.77 19.98
CA SER A 228 33.37 -3.96 19.29
C SER A 228 32.12 -4.78 19.01
N GLU A 229 30.96 -4.13 19.03
CA GLU A 229 29.68 -4.78 18.80
C GLU A 229 28.81 -3.95 17.85
N CYS A 230 28.23 -4.66 16.90
CA CYS A 230 27.24 -4.19 15.94
C CYS A 230 25.84 -4.51 16.45
N GLN A 231 24.92 -3.55 16.42
CA GLN A 231 23.55 -3.71 16.89
C GLN A 231 22.57 -3.12 15.88
N GLN A 232 21.44 -3.77 15.67
CA GLN A 232 20.34 -3.25 14.83
C GLN A 232 19.07 -3.10 15.66
N TYR A 233 18.33 -2.03 15.41
CA TYR A 233 17.10 -1.70 16.12
C TYR A 233 16.01 -1.30 15.14
N SER A 234 14.78 -1.78 15.34
CA SER A 234 13.58 -1.31 14.64
C SER A 234 12.81 -0.30 15.49
N VAL A 235 12.08 0.58 14.83
CA VAL A 235 11.15 1.51 15.47
C VAL A 235 9.77 1.34 14.85
N ASP A 236 8.82 0.82 15.64
CA ASP A 236 7.43 0.63 15.19
C ASP A 236 6.50 1.51 16.03
N ASN A 237 5.90 2.53 15.43
CA ASN A 237 5.06 3.54 16.09
C ASN A 237 5.69 4.10 17.39
N GLY A 238 6.99 4.37 17.34
CA GLY A 238 7.74 4.89 18.48
C GLY A 238 8.22 3.86 19.49
N LYS A 239 7.90 2.56 19.30
CA LYS A 239 8.44 1.46 20.11
C LYS A 239 9.77 0.96 19.54
N LEU A 240 10.82 1.11 20.33
CA LEU A 240 12.15 0.55 20.06
C LEU A 240 12.17 -0.96 20.31
N SER A 241 12.81 -1.72 19.42
CA SER A 241 13.06 -3.14 19.62
C SER A 241 14.40 -3.54 19.01
N LYS A 242 15.21 -4.28 19.77
CA LYS A 242 16.49 -4.83 19.30
C LYS A 242 16.21 -5.97 18.32
N LEU A 243 16.78 -5.88 17.12
CA LEU A 243 16.66 -6.89 16.08
C LEU A 243 17.77 -7.92 16.19
N THR A 244 19.02 -7.48 16.04
CA THR A 244 20.20 -8.34 16.04
C THR A 244 21.38 -7.66 16.73
N SER A 245 22.36 -8.46 17.17
CA SER A 245 23.59 -7.98 17.78
C SER A 245 24.70 -9.00 17.62
N HIS A 246 25.89 -8.53 17.25
CA HIS A 246 27.04 -9.36 16.96
C HIS A 246 28.33 -8.68 17.40
N ASN A 247 29.25 -9.48 17.92
CA ASN A 247 30.61 -9.03 18.17
C ASN A 247 31.39 -9.06 16.87
N ILE A 248 32.16 -8.01 16.60
CA ILE A 248 32.97 -7.91 15.39
C ILE A 248 34.37 -7.41 15.74
N THR A 249 35.38 -8.03 15.12
CA THR A 249 36.78 -7.61 15.24
C THR A 249 37.22 -6.98 13.91
N ILE A 250 36.88 -5.70 13.73
CA ILE A 250 37.26 -4.93 12.52
C ILE A 250 38.69 -4.38 12.64
N ILE A 251 39.16 -4.23 13.87
CA ILE A 251 40.48 -3.69 14.19
C ILE A 251 41.23 -4.77 14.98
N ASP A 252 42.49 -5.00 14.63
CA ASP A 252 43.40 -5.79 15.46
C ASP A 252 43.53 -5.10 16.83
N PRO A 253 43.22 -5.77 17.95
CA PRO A 253 43.35 -5.20 19.29
C PRO A 253 44.72 -4.55 19.56
N ASN A 254 45.78 -5.07 18.93
CA ASN A 254 47.13 -4.54 19.05
C ASN A 254 47.27 -3.16 18.40
N VAL A 255 46.55 -2.86 17.31
CA VAL A 255 46.56 -1.56 16.58
C VAL A 255 46.05 -0.42 17.47
N ILE A 256 45.05 -0.70 18.32
CA ILE A 256 44.51 0.27 19.28
C ILE A 256 45.54 0.60 20.39
N SER A 257 46.49 -0.31 20.63
CA SER A 257 47.55 -0.15 21.63
C SER A 257 48.88 0.42 21.11
N THR A 258 49.12 0.43 19.79
CA THR A 258 50.46 0.69 19.18
C THR A 258 50.59 1.98 18.35
N ASN A 259 49.80 3.02 18.58
CA ASN A 259 49.84 4.28 17.79
C ASN A 259 49.64 4.08 16.26
N ALA A 260 48.92 3.03 15.87
CA ALA A 260 48.57 2.81 14.47
C ALA A 260 47.37 3.68 14.07
N SER A 261 47.39 4.21 12.84
CA SER A 261 46.34 5.12 12.36
C SER A 261 45.19 4.32 11.75
N PHE A 262 43.97 4.55 12.25
CA PHE A 262 42.76 3.94 11.69
C PHE A 262 41.57 4.90 11.72
N MET A 263 40.64 4.77 10.79
CA MET A 263 39.36 5.49 10.76
C MET A 263 38.23 4.54 10.42
N ILE A 264 37.07 4.69 11.06
CA ILE A 264 35.84 3.93 10.80
C ILE A 264 34.68 4.89 10.50
N THR A 265 33.88 4.55 9.50
CA THR A 265 32.58 5.18 9.24
C THR A 265 31.56 4.11 8.83
N THR A 266 30.28 4.48 8.80
CA THR A 266 29.18 3.58 8.47
C THR A 266 28.25 4.23 7.46
N ILE A 267 27.68 3.45 6.56
CA ILE A 267 26.68 3.90 5.60
C ILE A 267 25.47 2.96 5.60
N ALA A 268 24.31 3.50 5.25
CA ALA A 268 23.15 2.69 4.88
C ALA A 268 23.21 2.39 3.38
N THR A 269 23.00 1.13 3.02
CA THR A 269 22.93 0.72 1.63
C THR A 269 21.56 1.07 1.02
N VAL A 270 21.47 1.17 -0.31
CA VAL A 270 20.19 1.43 -1.01
C VAL A 270 19.18 0.30 -0.76
N THR A 271 19.63 -0.93 -0.50
CA THR A 271 18.77 -2.08 -0.22
C THR A 271 18.20 -2.09 1.20
N GLY A 272 18.64 -1.19 2.09
CA GLY A 272 18.26 -1.16 3.50
C GLY A 272 19.21 -1.93 4.42
N ASP A 273 20.25 -2.57 3.88
CA ASP A 273 21.35 -3.14 4.65
C ASP A 273 22.33 -2.04 5.11
N TYR A 274 23.35 -2.40 5.87
CA TYR A 274 24.38 -1.47 6.34
C TYR A 274 25.77 -1.88 5.86
N ALA A 275 26.70 -0.94 5.82
CA ALA A 275 28.10 -1.25 5.61
C ALA A 275 29.00 -0.46 6.56
N ILE A 276 30.03 -1.11 7.06
CA ILE A 276 31.12 -0.50 7.83
C ILE A 276 32.30 -0.31 6.89
N LEU A 277 32.84 0.90 6.84
CA LEU A 277 34.03 1.23 6.09
C LEU A 277 35.14 1.58 7.05
N SER A 278 36.32 1.02 6.81
CA SER A 278 37.47 1.24 7.68
C SER A 278 38.76 1.41 6.88
N VAL A 279 39.65 2.25 7.37
CA VAL A 279 41.04 2.35 6.91
C VAL A 279 41.97 2.07 8.08
N ASN A 280 43.07 1.36 7.85
CA ASN A 280 44.09 1.08 8.88
C ASN A 280 45.51 1.04 8.28
N SER A 281 46.53 1.37 9.07
CA SER A 281 47.95 1.17 8.71
C SER A 281 48.78 0.67 9.90
N SER A 282 49.77 -0.21 9.66
CA SER A 282 50.71 -0.67 10.70
C SER A 282 52.02 0.11 10.65
N SER A 283 52.51 0.64 11.78
CA SER A 283 53.59 1.63 11.80
C SER A 283 55.00 1.17 12.23
N THR A 284 55.31 -0.13 12.43
CA THR A 284 56.54 -0.45 13.19
C THR A 284 57.51 -1.54 12.69
N THR A 285 57.36 -2.20 11.54
CA THR A 285 58.41 -3.13 11.03
C THR A 285 58.54 -3.16 9.50
N SER A 286 59.68 -3.63 8.99
CA SER A 286 60.07 -3.72 7.57
C SER A 286 59.22 -4.67 6.71
N LEU A 287 58.19 -5.32 7.28
CA LEU A 287 57.12 -6.07 6.61
C LEU A 287 55.74 -5.40 6.81
N SER A 288 55.69 -4.06 6.82
CA SER A 288 54.45 -3.32 7.08
C SER A 288 53.35 -3.67 6.07
N LYS A 289 52.14 -3.94 6.58
CA LYS A 289 50.96 -4.07 5.70
C LYS A 289 50.65 -2.68 5.15
N PRO A 290 50.62 -2.50 3.81
CA PRO A 290 50.15 -1.26 3.20
C PRO A 290 48.72 -0.96 3.67
N GLY A 291 48.46 0.31 4.00
CA GLY A 291 47.13 0.71 4.45
C GLY A 291 46.11 0.54 3.33
N GLY A 292 44.84 0.32 3.67
CA GLY A 292 43.80 0.12 2.67
C GLY A 292 42.43 0.56 3.15
N LEU A 293 41.52 0.80 2.20
CA LEU A 293 40.09 0.97 2.43
C LEU A 293 39.43 -0.40 2.40
N TYR A 294 38.73 -0.73 3.47
CA TYR A 294 38.02 -1.98 3.64
C TYR A 294 36.53 -1.72 3.83
N MET A 295 35.72 -2.67 3.40
CA MET A 295 34.26 -2.65 3.55
C MET A 295 33.78 -3.98 4.14
N THR A 296 32.83 -3.91 5.06
CA THR A 296 32.11 -5.05 5.62
C THR A 296 30.63 -4.78 5.54
N THR A 297 29.88 -5.64 4.85
CA THR A 297 28.42 -5.51 4.73
C THR A 297 27.70 -6.26 5.84
N ILE A 298 26.58 -5.70 6.28
CA ILE A 298 25.76 -6.21 7.36
C ILE A 298 24.32 -6.23 6.88
N SER A 299 23.78 -7.42 6.69
CA SER A 299 22.41 -7.59 6.21
C SER A 299 21.38 -7.13 7.26
N TYR A 300 20.31 -6.48 6.80
CA TYR A 300 19.24 -6.01 7.68
C TYR A 300 18.51 -7.19 8.35
N ASN A 301 18.36 -7.11 9.68
CA ASN A 301 17.67 -8.10 10.50
C ASN A 301 18.14 -9.56 10.27
N LYS A 302 19.43 -9.73 9.93
CA LYS A 302 20.06 -11.04 9.78
C LYS A 302 21.34 -11.10 10.60
N ALA A 303 21.77 -12.33 10.88
CA ALA A 303 23.05 -12.59 11.55
C ALA A 303 24.24 -12.57 10.59
N ASP A 304 23.97 -12.45 9.28
CA ASP A 304 24.98 -12.52 8.24
C ASP A 304 25.80 -11.22 8.18
N ILE A 305 27.09 -11.35 8.48
CA ILE A 305 28.11 -10.32 8.31
C ILE A 305 29.07 -10.85 7.24
N SER A 306 29.32 -10.06 6.19
CA SER A 306 30.26 -10.47 5.16
C SER A 306 31.69 -10.46 5.69
N ASP A 307 32.58 -11.19 5.03
CA ASP A 307 34.01 -11.00 5.23
C ASP A 307 34.39 -9.55 4.87
N GLN A 308 35.46 -9.06 5.51
CA GLN A 308 36.00 -7.75 5.22
C GLN A 308 36.70 -7.76 3.85
N VAL A 309 36.23 -6.92 2.93
CA VAL A 309 36.77 -6.83 1.55
C VAL A 309 37.61 -5.58 1.40
N LEU A 310 38.80 -5.75 0.81
CA LEU A 310 39.71 -4.66 0.46
C LEU A 310 39.24 -3.98 -0.83
N LEU A 311 38.73 -2.76 -0.72
CA LEU A 311 38.33 -1.94 -1.87
C LEU A 311 39.55 -1.32 -2.55
N HIS A 312 40.48 -0.76 -1.77
CA HIS A 312 41.65 -0.09 -2.32
C HIS A 312 42.86 -0.20 -1.38
N GLN A 313 44.03 -0.51 -1.95
CA GLN A 313 45.29 -0.58 -1.22
C GLN A 313 46.17 0.63 -1.54
N ILE A 314 46.69 1.28 -0.51
CA ILE A 314 47.66 2.37 -0.63
C ILE A 314 49.05 1.77 -0.82
N THR A 315 49.73 2.15 -1.89
CA THR A 315 51.02 1.56 -2.27
C THR A 315 52.21 2.08 -1.47
N LEU A 316 52.07 3.26 -0.86
CA LEU A 316 53.12 3.92 -0.10
C LEU A 316 53.20 3.36 1.34
N PRO A 317 54.40 3.08 1.87
CA PRO A 317 54.57 2.75 3.28
C PRO A 317 54.48 4.00 4.18
N ASN A 318 54.30 3.81 5.50
CA ASN A 318 54.28 4.88 6.51
C ASN A 318 53.19 5.93 6.33
N VAL A 319 51.97 5.50 5.98
CA VAL A 319 50.80 6.36 5.80
C VAL A 319 50.04 6.50 7.10
N SER A 320 49.62 7.71 7.43
CA SER A 320 48.63 7.99 8.46
C SER A 320 47.34 8.49 7.82
N PHE A 321 46.20 7.95 8.27
CA PHE A 321 44.87 8.38 7.87
C PHE A 321 44.39 9.51 8.77
N LEU A 322 43.89 10.59 8.17
CA LEU A 322 43.36 11.75 8.90
C LEU A 322 41.86 11.95 8.75
N GLY A 323 41.22 11.22 7.84
CA GLY A 323 39.77 11.29 7.63
C GLY A 323 39.28 10.20 6.68
N LEU A 324 38.06 9.75 6.91
CA LEU A 324 37.33 8.82 6.06
C LEU A 324 35.86 9.25 6.00
N TYR A 325 35.45 9.81 4.87
CA TYR A 325 34.11 10.34 4.68
C TYR A 325 33.42 9.61 3.54
N CYS A 326 32.31 8.95 3.82
CA CYS A 326 31.60 8.14 2.84
C CYS A 326 30.13 8.51 2.80
N ASP A 327 29.57 8.59 1.59
CA ASP A 327 28.16 8.87 1.36
C ASP A 327 27.69 8.24 0.04
N LEU A 328 26.39 8.24 -0.20
CA LEU A 328 25.81 7.88 -1.48
C LEU A 328 26.32 8.85 -2.55
N ALA A 329 26.75 8.34 -3.70
CA ALA A 329 27.15 9.20 -4.81
C ALA A 329 25.89 9.86 -5.40
N PRO A 330 25.71 11.20 -5.33
CA PRO A 330 24.42 11.80 -5.64
C PRO A 330 23.99 11.64 -7.12
N ASN A 331 24.89 11.91 -8.07
CA ASN A 331 24.61 11.75 -9.51
C ASN A 331 25.05 10.41 -10.11
N LYS A 332 26.11 9.83 -9.52
CA LYS A 332 26.68 8.57 -10.00
C LYS A 332 25.98 7.40 -9.31
N ILE A 333 26.22 6.20 -9.82
CA ILE A 333 25.62 4.98 -9.27
C ILE A 333 26.57 4.43 -8.21
N GLY A 334 26.04 4.03 -7.06
CA GLY A 334 26.80 3.51 -5.92
C GLY A 334 27.19 4.58 -4.89
N TYR A 335 28.39 4.46 -4.34
CA TYR A 335 28.89 5.22 -3.22
C TYR A 335 30.18 5.95 -3.57
N MET A 336 30.50 6.96 -2.78
CA MET A 336 31.81 7.62 -2.80
C MET A 336 32.39 7.73 -1.40
N CYS A 337 33.68 7.50 -1.28
CA CYS A 337 34.46 7.73 -0.08
C CYS A 337 35.64 8.65 -0.39
N ILE A 338 35.80 9.72 0.39
CA ILE A 338 37.00 10.53 0.38
C ILE A 338 37.88 10.14 1.57
N ILE A 339 39.12 9.76 1.25
CA ILE A 339 40.13 9.39 2.24
C ILE A 339 41.16 10.51 2.31
N GLU A 340 41.41 11.01 3.52
CA GLU A 340 42.51 11.94 3.80
C GLU A 340 43.70 11.15 4.36
N THR A 341 44.86 11.31 3.71
CA THR A 341 46.11 10.62 4.06
C THR A 341 47.25 11.61 4.26
N ASN A 342 48.20 11.25 5.11
CA ASN A 342 49.39 12.01 5.41
C ASN A 342 50.63 11.10 5.35
N TYR A 343 51.61 11.54 4.57
CA TYR A 343 52.86 10.84 4.32
C TYR A 343 54.01 11.51 5.06
N ASN A 344 54.79 10.72 5.82
CA ASN A 344 55.95 11.21 6.53
C ASN A 344 57.21 11.05 5.67
N ASN A 345 57.46 11.98 4.75
CA ASN A 345 58.73 12.07 4.02
C ASN A 345 59.59 13.16 4.67
N SER A 346 60.88 12.86 4.86
CA SER A 346 61.81 13.39 5.85
C SER A 346 62.02 14.92 5.96
N GLN A 347 61.32 15.76 5.19
CA GLN A 347 61.44 17.23 5.26
C GLN A 347 60.13 18.02 5.00
N THR A 348 59.00 17.41 4.58
CA THR A 348 57.70 18.09 4.41
C THR A 348 56.51 17.15 4.63
N LEU A 349 55.49 17.61 5.37
CA LEU A 349 54.20 16.91 5.52
C LEU A 349 53.37 17.12 4.26
N GLN A 350 53.12 16.05 3.48
CA GLN A 350 52.24 16.11 2.31
C GLN A 350 50.91 15.41 2.60
N LYS A 351 49.83 16.20 2.64
CA LYS A 351 48.46 15.68 2.71
C LYS A 351 47.97 15.32 1.32
N THR A 352 47.18 14.26 1.23
CA THR A 352 46.62 13.79 -0.03
C THR A 352 45.20 13.29 0.20
N TYR A 353 44.30 13.67 -0.72
CA TYR A 353 42.90 13.28 -0.68
C TYR A 353 42.58 12.44 -1.91
N MET A 354 41.93 11.31 -1.70
CA MET A 354 41.52 10.39 -2.76
C MET A 354 40.02 10.17 -2.69
N ASN A 355 39.33 10.34 -3.82
CA ASN A 355 37.93 10.00 -3.98
C ASN A 355 37.81 8.61 -4.60
N ILE A 356 37.23 7.67 -3.86
CA ILE A 356 37.04 6.28 -4.28
C ILE A 356 35.55 6.04 -4.46
N ARG A 357 35.15 5.64 -5.66
CA ARG A 357 33.76 5.29 -5.97
C ARG A 357 33.60 3.79 -6.07
N PHE A 358 32.57 3.24 -5.46
CA PHE A 358 32.35 1.79 -5.39
C PHE A 358 30.85 1.45 -5.34
N LEU A 359 30.53 0.17 -5.51
CA LEU A 359 29.17 -0.36 -5.56
C LEU A 359 28.83 -1.18 -4.31
N THR A 360 27.56 -1.51 -4.11
CA THR A 360 27.13 -2.46 -3.06
C THR A 360 27.72 -3.85 -3.29
N SER A 361 28.08 -4.20 -4.53
CA SER A 361 28.81 -5.42 -4.90
C SER A 361 30.31 -5.38 -4.57
N GLU A 362 30.76 -4.40 -3.78
CA GLU A 362 32.16 -4.23 -3.34
C GLU A 362 33.13 -3.95 -4.50
N SER A 363 32.61 -3.67 -5.70
CA SER A 363 33.40 -3.35 -6.89
C SER A 363 33.73 -1.87 -6.94
N VAL A 364 35.02 -1.55 -7.10
CA VAL A 364 35.49 -0.16 -7.30
C VAL A 364 35.30 0.26 -8.74
N THR A 365 34.70 1.44 -8.94
CA THR A 365 34.38 2.02 -10.25
C THR A 365 35.34 3.12 -10.68
N SER A 366 35.83 3.94 -9.74
CA SER A 366 36.90 4.91 -10.00
C SER A 366 37.68 5.23 -8.73
N ILE A 367 38.93 5.68 -8.93
CA ILE A 367 39.81 6.21 -7.90
C ILE A 367 40.43 7.47 -8.47
N ASP A 368 40.11 8.61 -7.87
CA ASP A 368 40.52 9.93 -8.35
C ASP A 368 41.34 10.64 -7.27
N LEU A 369 42.55 11.08 -7.63
CA LEU A 369 43.38 11.91 -6.76
C LEU A 369 42.90 13.37 -6.82
N LEU A 370 42.60 13.97 -5.68
CA LEU A 370 42.12 15.35 -5.62
C LEU A 370 43.31 16.32 -5.60
N SER A 371 43.49 17.08 -6.68
CA SER A 371 44.60 18.02 -6.85
C SER A 371 44.27 19.46 -6.42
N ASN A 372 43.02 19.90 -6.58
CA ASN A 372 42.59 21.28 -6.35
C ASN A 372 41.90 21.45 -4.99
N LEU A 373 42.66 21.36 -3.90
CA LEU A 373 42.16 21.47 -2.53
C LEU A 373 42.23 22.92 -2.01
N PRO A 374 41.36 23.32 -1.08
CA PRO A 374 41.40 24.65 -0.51
C PRO A 374 42.64 24.82 0.37
N ASN A 375 43.34 25.95 0.24
CA ASN A 375 44.50 26.25 1.07
C ASN A 375 44.06 26.79 2.43
N ILE A 376 44.04 25.92 3.44
CA ILE A 376 43.63 26.26 4.82
C ILE A 376 44.77 26.73 5.72
N SER A 377 46.03 26.68 5.24
CA SER A 377 47.21 26.98 6.07
C SER A 377 47.25 28.42 6.59
N SER A 378 46.68 29.37 5.85
CA SER A 378 46.62 30.79 6.22
C SER A 378 45.39 31.17 7.06
N LEU A 379 44.44 30.25 7.27
CA LEU A 379 43.14 30.56 7.89
C LEU A 379 43.13 30.39 9.42
N GLY A 380 44.20 29.85 10.02
CA GLY A 380 44.23 29.60 11.47
C GLY A 380 43.12 28.64 11.91
N VAL A 381 42.94 27.54 11.19
CA VAL A 381 41.94 26.50 11.48
C VAL A 381 42.22 25.77 12.80
N THR A 382 41.15 25.42 13.53
CA THR A 382 41.29 24.70 14.82
C THR A 382 41.72 23.24 14.63
N SER A 383 41.40 22.66 13.45
CA SER A 383 41.73 21.29 13.04
C SER A 383 42.45 21.33 11.70
N PRO A 384 43.52 20.53 11.50
CA PRO A 384 44.21 20.46 10.23
C PRO A 384 43.42 19.70 9.14
N SER A 385 42.33 19.00 9.47
CA SER A 385 41.56 18.20 8.51
C SER A 385 40.45 19.02 7.83
N LEU A 386 39.92 18.51 6.71
CA LEU A 386 38.74 19.07 6.03
C LEU A 386 37.53 18.15 6.23
N GLY A 387 36.37 18.73 6.55
CA GLY A 387 35.11 18.00 6.68
C GLY A 387 34.47 17.87 5.31
N MET A 388 33.83 16.74 5.03
CA MET A 388 33.20 16.49 3.74
C MET A 388 31.74 16.06 3.92
N GLN A 389 30.86 16.57 3.07
CA GLN A 389 29.48 16.10 2.97
C GLN A 389 29.03 16.09 1.51
N ALA A 390 28.33 15.03 1.08
CA ALA A 390 27.75 14.98 -0.26
C ALA A 390 26.55 15.93 -0.36
N MET A 391 26.39 16.57 -1.52
CA MET A 391 25.26 17.45 -1.79
C MET A 391 24.13 16.67 -2.46
N VAL A 392 22.89 17.02 -2.13
CA VAL A 392 21.70 16.33 -2.62
C VAL A 392 21.54 16.48 -4.13
N PHE A 393 21.90 17.64 -4.68
CA PHE A 393 21.77 17.95 -6.11
C PHE A 393 23.10 17.88 -6.87
N GLY A 394 24.01 17.00 -6.42
CA GLY A 394 25.25 16.68 -7.12
C GLY A 394 26.49 17.34 -6.53
N GLY A 395 27.59 16.59 -6.56
CA GLY A 395 28.87 17.02 -6.03
C GLY A 395 28.93 16.91 -4.50
N TYR A 396 29.87 17.61 -3.89
CA TYR A 396 30.10 17.58 -2.45
C TYR A 396 30.66 18.92 -1.96
N ILE A 397 30.65 19.13 -0.65
CA ILE A 397 31.31 20.26 0.00
C ILE A 397 32.49 19.80 0.82
N PHE A 398 33.54 20.62 0.85
CA PHE A 398 34.49 20.66 1.96
C PHE A 398 34.15 21.81 2.89
N TYR A 399 34.38 21.64 4.18
CA TYR A 399 34.20 22.71 5.15
C TYR A 399 35.25 22.70 6.25
N ALA A 400 35.49 23.88 6.82
CA ALA A 400 36.36 24.09 7.97
C ALA A 400 35.93 25.33 8.76
N MET A 401 36.26 25.35 10.05
CA MET A 401 36.08 26.48 10.96
C MET A 401 37.44 26.97 11.48
N ALA A 402 37.65 28.28 11.40
CA ALA A 402 38.81 28.97 11.94
C ALA A 402 38.68 29.23 13.45
N ASN A 403 39.81 29.50 14.12
CA ASN A 403 39.87 29.79 15.57
C ASN A 403 39.01 31.01 15.99
N ASN A 404 38.76 31.94 15.06
CA ASN A 404 37.88 33.10 15.23
C ASN A 404 36.40 32.78 14.94
N GLN A 405 36.02 31.49 14.86
CA GLN A 405 34.67 31.00 14.55
C GLN A 405 34.15 31.31 13.15
N GLU A 406 35.02 31.72 12.22
CA GLU A 406 34.65 31.85 10.81
C GLU A 406 34.52 30.46 10.17
N TYR A 407 33.35 30.20 9.60
CA TYR A 407 33.03 28.96 8.93
C TYR A 407 33.14 29.14 7.41
N TYR A 408 33.90 28.24 6.78
CA TYR A 408 34.22 28.23 5.36
C TYR A 408 33.65 26.98 4.71
N ILE A 409 33.04 27.14 3.54
CA ILE A 409 32.50 26.04 2.73
C ILE A 409 33.05 26.16 1.32
N TRP A 410 33.64 25.09 0.79
CA TRP A 410 34.11 25.00 -0.59
C TRP A 410 33.29 23.94 -1.32
N THR A 411 32.72 24.33 -2.46
CA THR A 411 31.83 23.49 -3.25
C THR A 411 32.58 22.83 -4.40
N TYR A 412 32.30 21.56 -4.66
CA TYR A 412 32.91 20.75 -5.71
C TYR A 412 31.82 20.08 -6.55
N ASP A 413 32.07 19.99 -7.86
CA ASP A 413 31.20 19.25 -8.78
C ASP A 413 31.47 17.73 -8.75
N GLU A 414 30.72 16.96 -9.53
CA GLU A 414 30.88 15.50 -9.64
C GLU A 414 32.19 15.04 -10.33
N SER A 415 32.86 15.97 -11.03
CA SER A 415 34.14 15.74 -11.69
C SER A 415 35.31 16.16 -10.80
N ASN A 416 35.05 16.45 -9.52
CA ASN A 416 36.01 16.91 -8.52
C ASN A 416 36.62 18.29 -8.82
N ASN A 417 35.96 19.12 -9.64
CA ASN A 417 36.40 20.49 -9.87
C ASN A 417 35.93 21.41 -8.75
N TYR A 418 36.83 22.26 -8.27
CA TYR A 418 36.49 23.33 -7.34
C TYR A 418 35.61 24.37 -8.04
N MET A 419 34.51 24.76 -7.40
CA MET A 419 33.53 25.65 -7.99
C MET A 419 33.52 27.02 -7.32
N LYS A 420 33.18 27.07 -6.02
CA LYS A 420 33.06 28.34 -5.29
C LYS A 420 33.23 28.15 -3.78
N GLN A 421 33.74 29.17 -3.11
CA GLN A 421 33.73 29.32 -1.66
C GLN A 421 32.47 30.08 -1.20
N LEU A 422 31.81 29.59 -0.16
CA LEU A 422 30.75 30.26 0.58
C LEU A 422 31.28 30.63 1.97
N GLY A 423 31.00 31.85 2.42
CA GLY A 423 31.58 32.43 3.64
C GLY A 423 32.86 33.25 3.41
N PRO A 424 33.51 33.73 4.49
CA PRO A 424 33.34 33.29 5.87
C PRO A 424 32.00 33.69 6.48
N LEU A 425 31.46 32.83 7.35
CA LEU A 425 30.27 33.10 8.16
C LEU A 425 30.63 32.96 9.63
N LEU A 426 30.22 33.93 10.44
CA LEU A 426 30.47 33.87 11.88
C LEU A 426 29.54 32.84 12.53
N ALA A 427 30.05 31.63 12.73
CA ALA A 427 29.27 30.51 13.23
C ALA A 427 29.29 30.43 14.74
N ASN A 428 28.28 29.75 15.29
CA ASN A 428 28.29 29.36 16.69
C ASN A 428 29.52 28.49 16.98
N LYS A 429 30.09 28.58 18.19
CA LYS A 429 31.22 27.74 18.63
C LYS A 429 30.97 26.23 18.53
N TYR A 430 29.71 25.80 18.46
CA TYR A 430 29.34 24.39 18.24
C TYR A 430 29.23 23.99 16.76
N ALA A 431 29.45 24.89 15.80
CA ALA A 431 29.58 24.49 14.39
C ALA A 431 30.93 23.77 14.20
N ALA A 432 30.99 22.49 14.56
CA ALA A 432 32.23 21.75 14.72
C ALA A 432 33.12 21.72 13.45
N ASN A 433 34.43 21.69 13.69
CA ASN A 433 35.39 21.29 12.67
C ASN A 433 35.31 19.78 12.41
N PRO A 434 35.80 19.30 11.25
CA PRO A 434 36.09 17.88 11.06
C PRO A 434 36.94 17.33 12.22
N ILE A 435 36.39 16.31 12.86
CA ILE A 435 36.96 15.66 14.02
C ILE A 435 38.03 14.67 13.56
N PHE A 436 39.25 14.83 14.06
CA PHE A 436 40.28 13.79 13.95
C PHE A 436 40.04 12.75 15.05
N ASN A 437 39.14 11.80 14.81
CA ASN A 437 38.89 10.67 15.71
C ASN A 437 38.79 9.39 14.87
N ASN A 438 39.34 8.30 15.40
CA ASN A 438 39.38 7.02 14.72
C ASN A 438 38.00 6.44 14.39
N ILE A 439 36.96 7.03 14.96
CA ILE A 439 35.57 6.81 14.58
C ILE A 439 35.04 8.15 14.08
N ASN A 440 34.76 8.22 12.78
CA ASN A 440 34.14 9.38 12.18
C ASN A 440 32.66 9.42 12.57
N GLN A 441 32.38 10.09 13.68
CA GLN A 441 31.02 10.38 14.11
C GLN A 441 30.55 11.55 13.24
N ASN A 442 29.99 11.26 12.07
CA ASN A 442 29.40 12.25 11.14
C ASN A 442 28.31 13.15 11.81
N ASN A 443 27.97 12.93 13.08
CA ASN A 443 26.90 13.58 13.83
C ASN A 443 27.32 14.13 15.21
N LEU A 444 28.62 14.27 15.50
CA LEU A 444 29.03 14.91 16.77
C LEU A 444 28.79 16.42 16.69
N ASN A 445 27.65 16.84 17.24
CA ASN A 445 27.40 18.20 17.71
C ASN A 445 27.64 19.34 16.74
N ALA A 446 27.67 19.07 15.44
CA ALA A 446 27.76 20.12 14.46
C ALA A 446 26.42 20.86 14.45
N ALA A 447 26.46 22.15 14.76
CA ALA A 447 25.32 23.03 14.57
C ALA A 447 25.13 23.39 13.08
N ASN A 448 25.20 22.38 12.20
CA ASN A 448 25.00 22.49 10.77
C ASN A 448 24.37 21.22 10.17
N SER A 449 23.74 21.33 9.00
CA SER A 449 23.17 20.19 8.25
C SER A 449 22.86 20.59 6.80
N ILE A 450 22.68 19.61 5.91
CA ILE A 450 22.15 19.83 4.56
C ILE A 450 20.71 19.32 4.51
N MET A 451 19.80 20.19 4.09
CA MET A 451 18.40 19.86 3.83
C MET A 451 18.26 19.00 2.57
N LYS A 452 17.67 17.82 2.72
CA LYS A 452 17.48 16.85 1.64
C LYS A 452 16.44 17.26 0.59
N ASN A 453 15.53 18.18 0.90
CA ASN A 453 14.43 18.55 0.01
C ASN A 453 14.81 19.66 -1.00
N ASN A 454 15.70 20.58 -0.64
CA ASN A 454 16.01 21.76 -1.45
C ASN A 454 17.52 22.04 -1.61
N ASN A 455 18.40 21.20 -1.07
CA ASN A 455 19.87 21.36 -1.10
C ASN A 455 20.32 22.68 -0.45
N THR A 456 19.74 23.00 0.69
CA THR A 456 20.11 24.17 1.51
C THR A 456 20.98 23.72 2.67
N PHE A 457 22.14 24.35 2.83
CA PHE A 457 23.00 24.19 4.00
C PHE A 457 22.48 25.09 5.13
N ILE A 458 22.25 24.49 6.29
CA ILE A 458 21.82 25.19 7.51
C ILE A 458 23.03 25.28 8.42
N LEU A 459 23.27 26.47 8.96
CA LEU A 459 24.35 26.74 9.89
C LEU A 459 23.84 27.58 11.05
N ALA A 460 24.20 27.23 12.28
CA ALA A 460 23.96 28.09 13.43
C ALA A 460 24.98 29.22 13.50
N LEU A 461 24.49 30.44 13.68
CA LEU A 461 25.32 31.62 13.76
C LEU A 461 25.76 31.92 15.19
N ALA A 462 26.87 32.65 15.32
CA ALA A 462 27.25 33.24 16.60
C ALA A 462 26.18 34.26 17.04
N ASN A 463 25.98 34.38 18.35
CA ASN A 463 24.87 35.17 18.86
C ASN A 463 24.97 36.65 18.48
N THR A 464 23.82 37.28 18.21
CA THR A 464 23.72 38.73 18.02
C THR A 464 23.59 39.41 19.39
N ASN A 465 23.76 40.74 19.45
CA ASN A 465 23.89 41.54 20.68
C ASN A 465 22.67 41.52 21.67
N ILE A 466 21.72 40.58 21.51
CA ILE A 466 20.50 40.43 22.31
C ILE A 466 20.62 39.16 23.16
N SER A 467 20.57 39.31 24.49
CA SER A 467 20.99 38.30 25.48
C SER A 467 20.20 36.98 25.55
N ASN A 468 19.17 36.78 24.70
CA ASN A 468 18.30 35.59 24.74
C ASN A 468 17.91 35.03 23.37
N GLN A 469 18.58 35.44 22.29
CA GLN A 469 18.28 34.94 20.96
C GLN A 469 19.26 33.86 20.51
N TRP A 470 18.84 33.06 19.53
CA TRP A 470 19.71 32.23 18.71
C TRP A 470 19.24 32.32 17.25
N SER A 471 20.14 32.05 16.31
CA SER A 471 19.84 32.15 14.89
C SER A 471 20.48 31.07 14.04
N LEU A 472 19.80 30.77 12.93
CA LEU A 472 20.27 29.91 11.85
C LEU A 472 20.35 30.73 10.56
N ILE A 473 21.32 30.39 9.73
CA ILE A 473 21.42 30.86 8.35
C ILE A 473 21.14 29.71 7.40
N GLU A 474 20.34 30.00 6.38
CA GLU A 474 20.08 29.11 5.27
C GLU A 474 20.90 29.56 4.06
N ILE A 475 21.75 28.66 3.57
CA ILE A 475 22.65 28.91 2.45
C ILE A 475 22.24 27.95 1.33
N SER A 476 21.67 28.49 0.26
CA SER A 476 21.37 27.70 -0.93
C SER A 476 22.67 27.15 -1.53
N LEU A 477 22.82 25.82 -1.57
CA LEU A 477 23.97 25.21 -2.23
C LEU A 477 23.71 25.16 -3.75
N PRO A 478 24.75 25.39 -4.55
CA PRO A 478 24.66 25.34 -6.01
C PRO A 478 24.19 23.98 -6.52
N ARG A 479 23.50 24.01 -7.65
CA ARG A 479 23.02 22.82 -8.37
C ARG A 479 23.95 22.56 -9.54
N TYR A 480 24.70 21.47 -9.49
CA TYR A 480 25.69 21.14 -10.51
C TYR A 480 25.23 20.09 -11.53
N ILE A 481 23.96 19.71 -11.47
CA ILE A 481 23.36 18.73 -12.38
C ILE A 481 22.21 19.40 -13.14
N GLU A 482 22.33 19.43 -14.46
CA GLU A 482 21.18 19.60 -15.35
C GLU A 482 20.31 18.32 -15.31
N GLY A 483 19.00 18.48 -15.13
CA GLY A 483 18.05 17.36 -15.11
C GLY A 483 17.57 16.91 -13.72
N TYR A 484 17.67 17.75 -12.68
CA TYR A 484 16.84 17.53 -11.49
C TYR A 484 15.38 17.91 -11.83
N ASN A 485 14.55 16.89 -11.99
CA ASN A 485 13.15 17.07 -12.38
C ASN A 485 12.18 17.09 -11.17
N GLY A 486 12.67 17.20 -9.93
CA GLY A 486 11.83 17.35 -8.75
C GLY A 486 11.26 16.05 -8.16
N TYR A 487 11.70 14.88 -8.62
CA TYR A 487 11.18 13.57 -8.19
C TYR A 487 11.91 12.96 -6.99
N GLY A 488 12.85 13.67 -6.36
CA GLY A 488 13.65 13.16 -5.23
C GLY A 488 14.66 12.07 -5.61
N ASN A 489 14.84 11.80 -6.91
CA ASN A 489 15.77 10.81 -7.44
C ASN A 489 16.42 11.36 -8.72
N LEU A 490 17.75 11.53 -8.69
CA LEU A 490 18.53 12.09 -9.80
C LEU A 490 18.62 11.17 -11.03
N GLN A 491 18.27 9.89 -10.89
CA GLN A 491 18.18 8.96 -12.02
C GLN A 491 16.82 9.03 -12.72
N VAL A 492 15.79 9.65 -12.12
CA VAL A 492 14.46 9.77 -12.74
C VAL A 492 14.38 11.07 -13.54
N VAL A 493 14.18 10.92 -14.86
CA VAL A 493 14.11 12.03 -15.82
C VAL A 493 12.67 12.51 -16.02
N LYS A 494 11.73 11.58 -16.13
CA LYS A 494 10.33 11.92 -16.40
C LYS A 494 9.40 10.88 -15.79
N ILE A 495 8.25 11.33 -15.29
CA ILE A 495 7.10 10.46 -15.01
C ILE A 495 5.96 10.89 -15.92
N ASP A 496 5.26 9.92 -16.54
CA ASP A 496 4.11 10.15 -17.42
C ASP A 496 2.89 9.34 -16.93
N PRO A 497 1.70 9.94 -16.75
CA PRO A 497 1.39 11.36 -16.95
C PRO A 497 2.19 12.27 -16.01
N SER A 498 2.54 13.48 -16.44
CA SER A 498 3.39 14.39 -15.64
C SER A 498 2.73 14.71 -14.30
N PRO A 499 3.35 14.39 -13.15
CA PRO A 499 2.82 14.69 -11.82
C PRO A 499 3.15 16.12 -11.37
N SER A 500 2.51 16.56 -10.28
CA SER A 500 3.04 17.63 -9.44
C SER A 500 4.14 17.08 -8.51
N ASN A 501 5.18 17.88 -8.30
CA ASN A 501 6.39 17.46 -7.58
C ASN A 501 7.10 18.66 -6.94
N MET A 502 8.33 18.49 -6.44
CA MET A 502 9.06 19.56 -5.74
C MET A 502 9.39 20.80 -6.61
N THR A 503 9.34 20.66 -7.93
CA THR A 503 9.67 21.72 -8.89
C THR A 503 8.45 22.29 -9.63
N SER A 504 7.32 21.56 -9.62
CA SER A 504 6.09 21.95 -10.30
C SER A 504 4.91 21.89 -9.34
N VAL A 505 4.34 23.07 -9.06
CA VAL A 505 3.17 23.25 -8.17
C VAL A 505 1.85 23.06 -8.94
N GLN A 506 1.89 22.83 -10.25
CA GLN A 506 0.66 22.70 -11.05
C GLN A 506 0.00 21.34 -10.79
N ASP A 507 -1.27 21.34 -10.33
CA ASP A 507 -2.06 20.13 -10.08
C ASP A 507 -2.19 19.28 -11.35
N SER A 508 -1.34 18.26 -11.46
CA SER A 508 -1.44 17.20 -12.46
C SER A 508 -2.66 16.33 -12.18
N ASN A 509 -3.42 16.00 -13.22
CA ASN A 509 -4.68 15.30 -13.03
C ASN A 509 -4.64 13.89 -13.59
N VAL A 510 -5.23 12.97 -12.84
CA VAL A 510 -5.46 11.57 -13.20
C VAL A 510 -6.93 11.24 -12.95
N ASP A 511 -7.37 10.09 -13.44
CA ASP A 511 -8.74 9.59 -13.25
C ASP A 511 -8.76 8.05 -13.41
N SER A 512 -9.96 7.46 -13.32
CA SER A 512 -10.18 6.02 -13.53
C SER A 512 -9.82 5.51 -14.94
N ASN A 513 -9.63 6.41 -15.92
CA ASN A 513 -9.19 6.07 -17.27
C ASN A 513 -7.66 6.00 -17.40
N THR A 514 -6.92 6.47 -16.40
CA THR A 514 -5.46 6.41 -16.38
C THR A 514 -5.03 4.95 -16.21
N LYS A 515 -4.68 4.28 -17.31
CA LYS A 515 -4.32 2.84 -17.32
C LYS A 515 -2.84 2.55 -17.12
N THR A 516 -1.99 3.56 -17.27
CA THR A 516 -0.53 3.39 -17.23
C THR A 516 0.14 4.58 -16.56
N LEU A 517 1.15 4.29 -15.77
CA LEU A 517 2.13 5.24 -15.28
C LEU A 517 3.51 4.78 -15.76
N SER A 518 4.29 5.65 -16.37
CA SER A 518 5.64 5.33 -16.84
C SER A 518 6.68 6.20 -16.16
N ILE A 519 7.82 5.59 -15.83
CA ILE A 519 8.97 6.25 -15.20
C ILE A 519 10.15 6.09 -16.16
N THR A 520 10.71 7.21 -16.58
CA THR A 520 11.87 7.28 -17.48
C THR A 520 13.13 7.55 -16.66
N PHE A 521 14.12 6.67 -16.80
CA PHE A 521 15.42 6.76 -16.14
C PHE A 521 16.49 7.35 -17.07
N LYS A 522 17.53 7.95 -16.47
CA LYS A 522 18.69 8.55 -17.17
C LYS A 522 19.56 7.50 -17.86
N LYS A 523 19.62 6.30 -17.30
CA LYS A 523 20.40 5.16 -17.79
C LYS A 523 19.52 3.92 -17.92
N PRO A 524 19.93 2.93 -18.74
CA PRO A 524 19.23 1.65 -18.85
C PRO A 524 19.11 0.94 -17.50
N VAL A 525 17.94 0.38 -17.23
CA VAL A 525 17.61 -0.27 -15.97
C VAL A 525 17.08 -1.68 -16.17
N THR A 526 17.18 -2.49 -15.12
CA THR A 526 16.52 -3.80 -15.03
C THR A 526 15.59 -3.85 -13.82
N LEU A 527 14.50 -4.61 -13.92
CA LEU A 527 13.52 -4.78 -12.84
C LEU A 527 14.12 -5.62 -11.71
N SER A 528 13.80 -5.25 -10.46
CA SER A 528 14.35 -5.89 -9.26
C SER A 528 13.22 -6.24 -8.28
N THR A 529 13.44 -6.14 -6.97
CA THR A 529 12.55 -6.69 -5.93
C THR A 529 11.69 -5.67 -5.21
N GLY A 530 11.95 -4.37 -5.37
CA GLY A 530 11.17 -3.30 -4.73
C GLY A 530 9.72 -3.23 -5.21
N PHE A 531 8.91 -2.43 -4.51
CA PHE A 531 7.51 -2.16 -4.87
C PHE A 531 7.33 -0.72 -5.36
N ILE A 532 6.30 -0.52 -6.17
CA ILE A 532 5.69 0.78 -6.36
C ILE A 532 4.33 0.78 -5.65
N THR A 533 4.06 1.83 -4.89
CA THR A 533 2.87 1.96 -4.04
C THR A 533 2.16 3.27 -4.35
N ILE A 534 0.85 3.19 -4.57
CA ILE A 534 -0.04 4.33 -4.76
C ILE A 534 -1.02 4.35 -3.59
N TYR A 535 -1.08 5.48 -2.88
CA TYR A 535 -1.88 5.63 -1.67
C TYR A 535 -2.47 7.04 -1.57
N LYS A 536 -3.55 7.16 -0.79
CA LYS A 536 -4.27 8.42 -0.59
C LYS A 536 -3.54 9.35 0.38
N SER A 537 -3.61 10.65 0.11
CA SER A 537 -3.09 11.69 1.02
C SER A 537 -3.97 11.84 2.26
N SER A 538 -5.28 11.66 2.13
CA SER A 538 -6.26 11.86 3.21
C SER A 538 -6.08 10.94 4.42
N ASP A 539 -5.78 9.65 4.19
CA ASP A 539 -5.76 8.62 5.23
C ASP A 539 -4.62 7.59 5.06
N ASN A 540 -3.70 7.79 4.12
CA ASN A 540 -2.62 6.86 3.76
C ASN A 540 -3.08 5.46 3.31
N THR A 541 -4.35 5.30 2.93
CA THR A 541 -4.86 4.02 2.42
C THR A 541 -4.22 3.69 1.08
N ILE A 542 -3.59 2.51 1.01
CA ILE A 542 -3.02 1.97 -0.21
C ILE A 542 -4.16 1.62 -1.19
N ARG A 543 -4.08 2.14 -2.40
CA ARG A 543 -4.98 1.80 -3.52
C ARG A 543 -4.39 0.67 -4.36
N GLN A 544 -3.10 0.75 -4.61
CA GLN A 544 -2.39 -0.21 -5.46
C GLN A 544 -0.95 -0.35 -5.00
N ARG A 545 -0.47 -1.59 -4.87
CA ARG A 545 0.93 -1.92 -4.55
C ARG A 545 1.40 -3.05 -5.44
N VAL A 546 2.40 -2.78 -6.26
CA VAL A 546 2.89 -3.72 -7.28
C VAL A 546 4.38 -3.96 -7.09
N LYS A 547 4.80 -5.23 -7.13
CA LYS A 547 6.21 -5.59 -7.11
C LYS A 547 6.81 -5.50 -8.51
N ALA A 548 8.03 -5.02 -8.64
CA ALA A 548 8.72 -4.91 -9.93
C ALA A 548 8.79 -6.24 -10.71
N THR A 549 8.87 -7.39 -10.02
CA THR A 549 8.91 -8.72 -10.65
C THR A 549 7.55 -9.20 -11.21
N MET A 550 6.46 -8.43 -11.05
CA MET A 550 5.14 -8.81 -11.55
C MET A 550 4.98 -8.39 -13.01
N ASN A 551 5.46 -9.23 -13.94
CA ASN A 551 5.52 -8.94 -15.39
C ASN A 551 4.17 -8.56 -16.03
N ASN A 552 3.04 -8.93 -15.43
CA ASN A 552 1.71 -8.54 -15.92
C ASN A 552 1.39 -7.05 -15.65
N TYR A 553 2.07 -6.44 -14.69
CA TYR A 553 1.83 -5.07 -14.23
C TYR A 553 3.03 -4.14 -14.40
N VAL A 554 4.26 -4.66 -14.42
CA VAL A 554 5.48 -3.85 -14.59
C VAL A 554 6.29 -4.40 -15.75
N LYS A 555 6.65 -3.53 -16.70
CA LYS A 555 7.43 -3.89 -17.88
C LYS A 555 8.39 -2.78 -18.27
N ILE A 556 9.53 -3.14 -18.83
CA ILE A 556 10.37 -2.22 -19.59
C ILE A 556 9.83 -2.21 -21.01
N ILE A 557 9.53 -1.02 -21.55
CA ILE A 557 8.75 -0.89 -22.80
C ILE A 557 9.53 -0.31 -23.98
N ASN A 558 10.78 0.08 -23.80
CA ASN A 558 11.61 0.65 -24.87
C ASN A 558 12.89 -0.15 -25.06
N ASP A 559 13.41 -0.18 -26.29
CA ASP A 559 14.60 -0.96 -26.66
C ASP A 559 15.87 -0.52 -25.91
N ASN A 560 15.95 0.76 -25.51
CA ASN A 560 17.07 1.29 -24.73
C ASN A 560 16.95 1.00 -23.22
N HIS A 561 15.92 0.26 -22.80
CA HIS A 561 15.66 -0.16 -21.42
C HIS A 561 15.61 0.96 -20.37
N THR A 562 15.20 2.17 -20.76
CA THR A 562 15.14 3.33 -19.84
C THR A 562 13.74 3.64 -19.31
N ILE A 563 12.68 3.06 -19.87
CA ILE A 563 11.29 3.37 -19.51
C ILE A 563 10.64 2.15 -18.89
N VAL A 564 10.27 2.29 -17.61
CA VAL A 564 9.47 1.32 -16.89
C VAL A 564 8.01 1.76 -16.92
N SER A 565 7.15 0.90 -17.47
CA SER A 565 5.69 1.07 -17.49
C SER A 565 5.05 0.25 -16.39
N ILE A 566 4.13 0.89 -15.65
CA ILE A 566 3.34 0.33 -14.58
C ILE A 566 1.87 0.40 -14.99
N THR A 567 1.20 -0.75 -15.01
CA THR A 567 -0.24 -0.85 -15.26
C THR A 567 -1.01 -0.37 -14.04
N ILE A 568 -1.92 0.57 -14.25
CA ILE A 568 -2.81 1.14 -13.24
C ILE A 568 -4.21 0.55 -13.44
N ILE A 569 -4.81 0.08 -12.34
CA ILE A 569 -6.18 -0.43 -12.36
C ILE A 569 -7.18 0.72 -12.17
N ASP A 570 -8.37 0.58 -12.75
CA ASP A 570 -9.38 1.65 -12.81
C ASP A 570 -9.80 2.16 -11.43
N SER A 571 -9.76 1.29 -10.41
CA SER A 571 -10.11 1.61 -9.03
C SER A 571 -9.01 2.37 -8.27
N THR A 572 -7.87 2.70 -8.89
CA THR A 572 -6.75 3.34 -8.21
C THR A 572 -6.97 4.85 -8.03
N PHE A 573 -7.41 5.55 -9.08
CA PHE A 573 -7.62 7.00 -9.10
C PHE A 573 -9.12 7.34 -9.27
N ASN A 574 -9.97 6.68 -8.49
CA ASN A 574 -11.42 6.68 -8.68
C ASN A 574 -12.16 7.73 -7.83
N GLU A 575 -11.58 8.29 -6.78
CA GLU A 575 -12.27 9.28 -5.94
C GLU A 575 -12.07 10.71 -6.45
N TYR A 576 -13.15 11.50 -6.59
CA TYR A 576 -13.09 12.88 -7.07
C TYR A 576 -12.36 13.80 -6.08
N GLY A 577 -11.41 14.61 -6.56
CA GLY A 577 -10.73 15.64 -5.77
C GLY A 577 -9.67 15.13 -4.79
N GLU A 578 -9.60 13.82 -4.58
CA GLU A 578 -8.60 13.16 -3.73
C GLU A 578 -7.19 13.31 -4.32
N ILE A 579 -6.20 13.38 -3.44
CA ILE A 579 -4.78 13.45 -3.79
C ILE A 579 -4.15 12.08 -3.55
N TYR A 580 -3.42 11.59 -4.55
CA TYR A 580 -2.73 10.31 -4.49
C TYR A 580 -1.23 10.54 -4.59
N TYR A 581 -0.47 9.86 -3.73
CA TYR A 581 0.98 9.81 -3.78
C TYR A 581 1.46 8.56 -4.50
N VAL A 582 2.59 8.68 -5.21
CA VAL A 582 3.30 7.56 -5.81
C VAL A 582 4.66 7.44 -5.15
N GLN A 583 4.86 6.32 -4.45
CA GLN A 583 6.12 5.96 -3.82
C GLN A 583 6.73 4.79 -4.58
N MET A 584 8.03 4.87 -4.85
CA MET A 584 8.81 3.77 -5.42
C MET A 584 9.85 3.37 -4.40
N ASP A 585 9.86 2.11 -3.99
CA ASP A 585 10.86 1.61 -3.05
C ASP A 585 12.25 1.68 -3.70
N ALA A 586 13.27 1.82 -2.85
CA ALA A 586 14.64 1.58 -3.28
C ALA A 586 14.78 0.13 -3.79
N ASN A 587 15.71 -0.10 -4.73
CA ASN A 587 15.89 -1.40 -5.37
C ASN A 587 14.62 -1.91 -6.11
N PHE A 588 13.69 -1.03 -6.50
CA PHE A 588 12.63 -1.35 -7.47
C PHE A 588 13.25 -1.65 -8.85
N VAL A 589 14.28 -0.90 -9.21
CA VAL A 589 15.13 -1.11 -10.38
C VAL A 589 16.60 -1.13 -10.01
N ARG A 590 17.42 -1.74 -10.87
CA ARG A 590 18.88 -1.70 -10.82
C ARG A 590 19.41 -1.06 -12.10
N ASP A 591 20.59 -0.45 -12.04
CA ASP A 591 21.33 -0.12 -13.27
C ASP A 591 21.61 -1.42 -14.04
N GLU A 592 21.34 -1.44 -15.34
CA GLU A 592 21.46 -2.66 -16.14
C GLU A 592 22.92 -3.13 -16.29
N LYS A 593 23.87 -2.19 -16.39
CA LYS A 593 25.28 -2.51 -16.68
C LYS A 593 26.04 -2.88 -15.40
N LEU A 594 25.84 -2.11 -14.34
CA LEU A 594 26.53 -2.27 -13.06
C LEU A 594 25.79 -3.20 -12.11
N TYR A 595 24.53 -3.52 -12.42
CA TYR A 595 23.63 -4.32 -11.58
C TYR A 595 23.42 -3.75 -10.15
N GLU A 596 23.67 -2.45 -10.00
CA GLU A 596 23.59 -1.74 -8.73
C GLU A 596 22.15 -1.29 -8.45
N PRO A 597 21.61 -1.54 -7.24
CA PRO A 597 20.33 -1.02 -6.81
C PRO A 597 20.23 0.50 -6.89
N LEU A 598 19.17 1.01 -7.52
CA LEU A 598 18.91 2.44 -7.57
C LEU A 598 18.01 2.88 -6.42
N THR A 599 18.15 4.14 -6.03
CA THR A 599 17.26 4.78 -5.07
C THR A 599 15.82 4.81 -5.58
N GLY A 600 14.88 4.92 -4.65
CA GLY A 600 13.45 4.98 -4.93
C GLY A 600 12.95 6.39 -5.20
N ILE A 601 11.63 6.57 -5.13
CA ILE A 601 10.94 7.87 -4.99
C ILE A 601 10.34 7.88 -3.59
N GLY A 602 10.73 8.86 -2.78
CA GLY A 602 10.30 9.00 -1.39
C GLY A 602 8.81 9.33 -1.23
N GLU A 603 8.31 9.11 -0.01
CA GLU A 603 6.95 9.45 0.41
C GLU A 603 6.65 10.94 0.23
N GLY A 604 5.45 11.27 -0.27
CA GLY A 604 4.98 12.65 -0.41
C GLY A 604 5.53 13.45 -1.60
N ILE A 605 6.51 12.93 -2.35
CA ILE A 605 7.21 13.68 -3.39
C ILE A 605 6.41 13.79 -4.69
N VAL A 606 5.94 12.66 -5.21
CA VAL A 606 5.17 12.59 -6.46
C VAL A 606 3.69 12.49 -6.12
N ARG A 607 2.90 13.48 -6.55
CA ARG A 607 1.47 13.51 -6.24
C ARG A 607 0.61 13.87 -7.45
N TYR A 608 -0.58 13.27 -7.49
CA TYR A 608 -1.62 13.52 -8.48
C TYR A 608 -2.93 13.90 -7.81
N LYS A 609 -3.73 14.72 -8.48
CA LYS A 609 -5.10 15.02 -8.09
C LYS A 609 -6.08 14.29 -8.98
N SER A 610 -7.07 13.62 -8.42
CA SER A 610 -8.07 12.94 -9.22
C SER A 610 -9.13 13.90 -9.73
N LYS A 611 -9.39 13.85 -11.04
CA LYS A 611 -10.51 14.52 -11.71
C LYS A 611 -11.62 13.56 -12.10
N ASN A 612 -11.67 12.37 -11.49
CA ASN A 612 -12.74 11.42 -11.76
C ASN A 612 -14.08 12.02 -11.33
N ILE A 613 -14.93 12.42 -12.27
CA ILE A 613 -16.29 12.90 -12.00
C ILE A 613 -17.25 11.79 -12.43
N PRO A 614 -17.73 10.94 -11.51
CA PRO A 614 -18.66 9.90 -11.88
C PRO A 614 -20.09 10.46 -11.81
N ARG A 615 -20.97 10.02 -12.72
CA ARG A 615 -22.37 10.50 -12.79
C ARG A 615 -23.26 9.75 -11.81
N PRO A 616 -23.93 10.40 -10.84
CA PRO A 616 -24.76 9.72 -9.84
C PRO A 616 -25.75 8.77 -10.52
N SER A 617 -25.82 7.55 -10.01
CA SER A 617 -26.75 6.54 -10.51
C SER A 617 -28.00 6.55 -9.65
N GLU A 618 -29.16 6.53 -10.31
CA GLU A 618 -30.44 6.66 -9.64
C GLU A 618 -31.01 5.32 -9.13
N GLU A 619 -30.40 4.19 -9.50
CA GLU A 619 -30.91 2.84 -9.21
C GLU A 619 -29.90 1.99 -8.44
N ALA A 620 -30.42 1.21 -7.48
CA ALA A 620 -29.65 0.21 -6.76
C ALA A 620 -29.36 -1.00 -7.68
N ALA A 621 -28.24 -1.68 -7.46
CA ALA A 621 -27.87 -2.84 -8.26
C ALA A 621 -27.51 -4.06 -7.40
N ILE A 622 -27.74 -5.26 -7.93
CA ILE A 622 -27.50 -6.52 -7.21
C ILE A 622 -26.47 -7.34 -8.00
N TYR A 623 -25.45 -7.83 -7.29
CA TYR A 623 -24.32 -8.56 -7.87
C TYR A 623 -23.98 -9.78 -7.03
N PHE A 624 -23.58 -10.86 -7.67
CA PHE A 624 -23.06 -12.06 -7.03
C PHE A 624 -21.57 -11.93 -6.75
N ALA A 625 -21.21 -12.33 -5.54
CA ALA A 625 -19.85 -12.59 -5.10
C ALA A 625 -19.73 -14.05 -4.63
N ARG A 626 -18.51 -14.56 -4.59
CA ARG A 626 -18.22 -15.93 -4.18
C ARG A 626 -17.05 -15.94 -3.19
N LEU A 627 -17.14 -16.78 -2.18
CA LEU A 627 -16.01 -17.06 -1.29
C LEU A 627 -15.09 -18.11 -1.91
N THR A 628 -13.80 -18.00 -1.61
CA THR A 628 -12.82 -19.04 -1.92
C THR A 628 -13.20 -20.38 -1.26
N PRO A 629 -12.71 -21.52 -1.75
CA PRO A 629 -13.01 -22.83 -1.16
C PRO A 629 -12.60 -22.91 0.32
N ASP A 630 -11.43 -22.38 0.66
CA ASP A 630 -10.93 -22.37 2.05
C ASP A 630 -11.81 -21.52 2.97
N ALA A 631 -12.17 -20.32 2.52
CA ALA A 631 -13.09 -19.46 3.26
C ALA A 631 -14.48 -20.08 3.42
N THR A 632 -14.97 -20.77 2.39
CA THR A 632 -16.24 -21.49 2.43
C THR A 632 -16.23 -22.57 3.52
N ASN A 633 -15.14 -23.31 3.66
CA ASN A 633 -15.01 -24.33 4.70
C ASN A 633 -14.96 -23.71 6.10
N ARG A 634 -14.23 -22.60 6.28
CA ARG A 634 -14.22 -21.86 7.55
C ARG A 634 -15.61 -21.31 7.90
N PHE A 635 -16.28 -20.70 6.93
CA PHE A 635 -17.62 -20.15 7.12
C PHE A 635 -18.64 -21.21 7.57
N LYS A 636 -18.56 -22.44 7.03
CA LYS A 636 -19.46 -23.54 7.41
C LYS A 636 -19.31 -23.99 8.86
N LEU A 637 -18.11 -23.83 9.44
CA LEU A 637 -17.83 -24.20 10.83
C LEU A 637 -18.30 -23.12 11.83
N LEU A 638 -18.71 -21.94 11.37
CA LEU A 638 -19.18 -20.87 12.24
C LEU A 638 -20.55 -21.20 12.85
N PRO A 639 -20.78 -20.86 14.13
CA PRO A 639 -22.12 -20.84 14.72
C PRO A 639 -23.06 -19.92 13.95
N ASP A 640 -24.36 -20.20 13.93
CA ASP A 640 -25.34 -19.41 13.17
C ASP A 640 -25.36 -17.93 13.56
N THR A 641 -25.13 -17.60 14.84
CA THR A 641 -25.00 -16.22 15.34
C THR A 641 -23.85 -15.46 14.69
N ASN A 642 -22.73 -16.14 14.41
CA ASN A 642 -21.50 -15.54 13.89
C ASN A 642 -21.49 -15.44 12.36
N LYS A 643 -22.42 -16.11 11.67
CA LYS A 643 -22.51 -16.04 10.20
C LYS A 643 -22.99 -14.66 9.73
N THR A 644 -23.89 -14.02 10.46
CA THR A 644 -24.33 -12.65 10.17
C THR A 644 -23.21 -11.64 10.44
N GLU A 645 -22.50 -11.80 11.55
CA GLU A 645 -21.34 -10.98 11.92
C GLU A 645 -20.25 -11.07 10.85
N TYR A 646 -19.94 -12.27 10.36
CA TYR A 646 -18.99 -12.47 9.26
C TYR A 646 -19.30 -11.62 8.02
N PHE A 647 -20.57 -11.56 7.59
CA PHE A 647 -20.94 -10.74 6.44
C PHE A 647 -20.90 -9.24 6.75
N ASN A 648 -21.29 -8.82 7.96
CA ASN A 648 -21.18 -7.43 8.37
C ASN A 648 -19.72 -6.96 8.35
N ASP A 649 -18.82 -7.77 8.92
CA ASP A 649 -17.37 -7.52 8.92
C ASP A 649 -16.82 -7.47 7.49
N LEU A 650 -17.24 -8.39 6.62
CA LEU A 650 -16.85 -8.41 5.20
C LEU A 650 -17.27 -7.14 4.49
N LEU A 651 -18.53 -6.72 4.62
CA LEU A 651 -19.05 -5.53 3.96
C LEU A 651 -18.43 -4.25 4.52
N GLN A 652 -18.17 -4.19 5.83
CA GLN A 652 -17.50 -3.06 6.47
C GLN A 652 -16.04 -2.94 6.01
N ASP A 653 -15.30 -4.04 5.95
CA ASP A 653 -13.92 -4.08 5.44
C ASP A 653 -13.88 -3.69 3.95
N MET A 654 -14.82 -4.18 3.13
CA MET A 654 -14.99 -3.75 1.73
C MET A 654 -15.23 -2.24 1.62
N ALA A 655 -16.19 -1.71 2.38
CA ALA A 655 -16.57 -0.30 2.34
C ALA A 655 -15.41 0.62 2.72
N LYS A 656 -14.68 0.26 3.78
CA LYS A 656 -13.47 0.97 4.23
C LYS A 656 -12.38 1.00 3.16
N LYS A 657 -12.16 -0.13 2.48
CA LYS A 657 -11.16 -0.25 1.41
C LYS A 657 -11.59 0.38 0.09
N LEU A 658 -12.88 0.66 -0.11
CA LEU A 658 -13.46 1.38 -1.26
C LEU A 658 -13.76 2.86 -0.99
N PRO A 659 -13.28 3.40 0.14
CA PRO A 659 -13.78 4.63 0.78
C PRO A 659 -15.25 4.99 0.53
N ILE A 660 -16.16 4.04 0.76
CA ILE A 660 -17.60 4.29 0.68
C ILE A 660 -18.27 4.11 2.04
N ARG A 661 -19.46 4.69 2.18
CA ARG A 661 -20.31 4.47 3.34
C ARG A 661 -20.75 3.00 3.44
N PRO A 662 -20.56 2.30 4.57
CA PRO A 662 -20.94 0.90 4.72
C PRO A 662 -22.41 0.61 4.40
N GLU A 663 -23.31 1.57 4.65
CA GLU A 663 -24.75 1.45 4.39
C GLU A 663 -25.10 1.32 2.90
N LEU A 664 -24.13 1.60 2.01
CA LEU A 664 -24.29 1.37 0.57
C LEU A 664 -24.20 -0.11 0.20
N LEU A 665 -23.63 -0.96 1.04
CA LEU A 665 -23.50 -2.39 0.80
C LEU A 665 -24.39 -3.17 1.77
N SER A 666 -25.17 -4.10 1.25
CA SER A 666 -25.90 -5.06 2.09
C SER A 666 -25.96 -6.43 1.44
N ILE A 667 -26.08 -7.48 2.26
CA ILE A 667 -26.40 -8.81 1.75
C ILE A 667 -27.86 -8.82 1.28
N TYR A 668 -28.07 -9.30 0.07
CA TYR A 668 -29.38 -9.50 -0.53
C TYR A 668 -29.66 -10.99 -0.63
N ASP A 669 -30.83 -11.43 -0.17
CA ASP A 669 -31.21 -12.84 -0.02
C ASP A 669 -30.26 -13.63 0.91
N ALA A 670 -30.46 -14.96 0.99
CA ALA A 670 -29.57 -15.85 1.73
C ALA A 670 -28.25 -16.11 0.98
N TYR A 671 -27.39 -16.97 1.54
CA TYR A 671 -26.21 -17.50 0.86
C TYR A 671 -26.47 -18.93 0.38
N GLN A 672 -25.79 -19.35 -0.69
CA GLN A 672 -25.94 -20.67 -1.30
C GLN A 672 -24.60 -21.38 -1.38
N SER A 673 -24.55 -22.65 -0.97
CA SER A 673 -23.40 -23.53 -1.26
C SER A 673 -23.54 -24.09 -2.68
N ILE A 674 -22.49 -23.96 -3.48
CA ILE A 674 -22.41 -24.47 -4.86
C ILE A 674 -21.22 -25.41 -4.95
N SER A 675 -21.43 -26.59 -5.54
CA SER A 675 -20.35 -27.52 -5.87
C SER A 675 -20.10 -27.48 -7.38
N ILE A 676 -18.91 -27.06 -7.80
CA ILE A 676 -18.48 -27.10 -9.20
C ILE A 676 -17.26 -28.03 -9.25
N ASN A 677 -17.32 -29.09 -10.05
CA ASN A 677 -16.26 -30.11 -10.14
C ASN A 677 -15.83 -30.66 -8.76
N SER A 678 -16.77 -30.86 -7.85
CA SER A 678 -16.54 -31.31 -6.45
C SER A 678 -15.87 -30.28 -5.53
N ILE A 679 -15.66 -29.05 -5.98
CA ILE A 679 -15.15 -27.95 -5.16
C ILE A 679 -16.35 -27.15 -4.64
N ASN A 680 -16.52 -27.14 -3.32
CA ASN A 680 -17.58 -26.41 -2.64
C ASN A 680 -17.18 -24.93 -2.47
N SER A 681 -18.07 -24.04 -2.90
CA SER A 681 -17.90 -22.59 -2.79
C SER A 681 -19.21 -21.95 -2.32
N LEU A 682 -19.11 -20.90 -1.51
CA LEU A 682 -20.26 -20.15 -1.04
C LEU A 682 -20.51 -18.95 -1.96
N GLN A 683 -21.69 -18.87 -2.57
CA GLN A 683 -22.12 -17.73 -3.36
C GLN A 683 -23.20 -16.95 -2.62
N PHE A 684 -23.14 -15.62 -2.70
CA PHE A 684 -24.10 -14.71 -2.07
C PHE A 684 -24.29 -13.47 -2.95
N ALA A 685 -25.38 -12.74 -2.75
CA ALA A 685 -25.64 -11.51 -3.47
C ALA A 685 -25.39 -10.29 -2.58
N ILE A 686 -24.70 -9.30 -3.14
CA ILE A 686 -24.48 -7.99 -2.55
C ILE A 686 -25.38 -7.00 -3.30
N ARG A 687 -26.20 -6.28 -2.56
CA ARG A 687 -26.93 -5.11 -3.05
C ARG A 687 -26.09 -3.87 -2.80
N VAL A 688 -25.88 -3.10 -3.86
CA VAL A 688 -25.32 -1.76 -3.84
C VAL A 688 -26.50 -0.78 -3.88
N ASN A 689 -26.70 -0.06 -2.78
CA ASN A 689 -27.80 0.89 -2.64
C ASN A 689 -27.56 2.17 -3.44
N LYS A 690 -28.65 2.91 -3.67
CA LYS A 690 -28.62 4.20 -4.37
C LYS A 690 -27.69 5.19 -3.65
N THR A 691 -26.89 5.89 -4.43
CA THR A 691 -25.95 6.91 -3.97
C THR A 691 -26.62 8.28 -3.84
N ASN A 692 -26.15 9.09 -2.89
CA ASN A 692 -26.47 10.49 -2.69
C ASN A 692 -25.21 11.33 -2.96
N SER A 693 -25.26 12.24 -3.95
CA SER A 693 -24.11 13.05 -4.38
C SER A 693 -23.42 13.81 -3.25
N ASN A 694 -24.19 14.27 -2.25
CA ASN A 694 -23.67 15.08 -1.14
C ASN A 694 -23.00 14.23 -0.06
N LEU A 695 -23.41 12.97 0.11
CA LEU A 695 -22.90 12.08 1.16
C LEU A 695 -21.85 11.09 0.64
N ASP A 696 -21.86 10.81 -0.67
CA ASP A 696 -21.08 9.73 -1.28
C ASP A 696 -19.96 10.26 -2.18
N ASN A 697 -19.53 11.52 -2.02
CA ASN A 697 -18.45 12.14 -2.80
C ASN A 697 -18.63 11.97 -4.32
N ASN A 698 -19.87 12.11 -4.81
CA ASN A 698 -20.27 11.85 -6.20
C ASN A 698 -20.05 10.42 -6.71
N ASN A 699 -19.77 9.45 -5.84
CA ASN A 699 -19.74 8.03 -6.21
C ASN A 699 -21.09 7.58 -6.75
N THR A 700 -21.05 6.53 -7.57
CA THR A 700 -22.18 6.07 -8.38
C THR A 700 -22.27 4.57 -8.23
N VAL A 701 -23.48 4.02 -8.29
CA VAL A 701 -23.66 2.56 -8.22
C VAL A 701 -22.80 1.82 -9.25
N PRO A 702 -22.74 2.21 -10.53
CA PRO A 702 -21.83 1.60 -11.51
C PRO A 702 -20.35 1.77 -11.15
N GLY A 703 -19.95 2.92 -10.61
CA GLY A 703 -18.58 3.17 -10.15
C GLY A 703 -18.18 2.23 -9.03
N ILE A 704 -19.00 2.15 -7.98
CA ILE A 704 -18.80 1.26 -6.83
C ILE A 704 -18.69 -0.19 -7.27
N VAL A 705 -19.60 -0.63 -8.15
CA VAL A 705 -19.58 -1.99 -8.72
C VAL A 705 -18.30 -2.24 -9.51
N SER A 706 -17.89 -1.28 -10.35
CA SER A 706 -16.64 -1.37 -11.12
C SER A 706 -15.44 -1.49 -10.20
N ASP A 707 -15.40 -0.69 -9.14
CA ASP A 707 -14.31 -0.70 -8.17
C ASP A 707 -14.27 -2.02 -7.39
N ILE A 708 -15.41 -2.52 -6.89
CA ILE A 708 -15.50 -3.85 -6.25
C ILE A 708 -14.96 -4.92 -7.20
N LYS A 709 -15.43 -4.92 -8.46
CA LYS A 709 -15.01 -5.89 -9.47
C LYS A 709 -13.50 -5.82 -9.69
N ASN A 710 -12.95 -4.63 -9.88
CA ASN A 710 -11.51 -4.44 -10.13
C ASN A 710 -10.66 -4.82 -8.92
N MET A 711 -11.10 -4.49 -7.70
CA MET A 711 -10.40 -4.85 -6.48
C MET A 711 -10.40 -6.37 -6.23
N ILE A 712 -11.50 -7.07 -6.50
CA ILE A 712 -11.56 -8.54 -6.41
C ILE A 712 -10.67 -9.19 -7.47
N LEU A 713 -10.80 -8.81 -8.74
CA LEU A 713 -10.02 -9.39 -9.84
C LEU A 713 -8.51 -9.16 -9.68
N ASN A 714 -8.12 -8.02 -9.09
CA ASN A 714 -6.71 -7.65 -8.89
C ASN A 714 -6.30 -7.75 -7.41
N LYS A 715 -6.95 -8.58 -6.59
CA LYS A 715 -6.74 -8.59 -5.13
C LYS A 715 -5.27 -8.69 -4.70
N LYS A 716 -4.43 -9.38 -5.49
CA LYS A 716 -2.99 -9.55 -5.26
C LYS A 716 -2.19 -8.25 -5.19
N ILE A 717 -2.67 -7.17 -5.81
CA ILE A 717 -2.00 -5.85 -5.86
C ILE A 717 -2.81 -4.76 -5.16
N THR A 718 -3.91 -5.10 -4.50
CA THR A 718 -4.77 -4.17 -3.77
C THR A 718 -4.86 -4.56 -2.31
N THR A 719 -5.49 -3.71 -1.50
CA THR A 719 -5.76 -4.01 -0.10
C THR A 719 -6.74 -5.17 0.11
N PHE A 720 -7.40 -5.68 -0.95
CA PHE A 720 -8.30 -6.82 -0.83
C PHE A 720 -7.57 -8.14 -0.53
N ALA A 721 -6.26 -8.24 -0.79
CA ALA A 721 -5.45 -9.40 -0.37
C ALA A 721 -5.30 -9.55 1.16
N ASN A 722 -5.68 -8.54 1.94
CA ASN A 722 -5.51 -8.55 3.40
C ASN A 722 -6.89 -8.63 4.09
N GLY A 723 -6.97 -9.27 5.26
CA GLY A 723 -8.21 -9.32 6.04
C GLY A 723 -9.31 -10.19 5.41
N ILE A 724 -10.55 -9.95 5.80
CA ILE A 724 -11.71 -10.79 5.40
C ILE A 724 -12.05 -10.64 3.91
N THR A 725 -11.73 -9.53 3.26
CA THR A 725 -11.91 -9.39 1.80
C THR A 725 -11.09 -10.38 0.98
N ASN A 726 -10.00 -10.93 1.54
CA ASN A 726 -9.19 -11.93 0.83
C ASN A 726 -9.96 -13.24 0.59
N ASP A 727 -11.04 -13.44 1.36
CA ASP A 727 -11.93 -14.59 1.24
C ASP A 727 -12.78 -14.52 -0.04
N LEU A 728 -12.85 -13.38 -0.72
CA LEU A 728 -13.49 -13.23 -2.02
C LEU A 728 -12.69 -13.93 -3.13
N ASP A 729 -13.41 -14.64 -3.98
CA ASP A 729 -12.86 -15.41 -5.09
C ASP A 729 -12.61 -14.55 -6.33
N ASP A 730 -11.34 -14.31 -6.62
CA ASP A 730 -10.85 -13.54 -7.76
C ASP A 730 -11.09 -14.24 -9.10
N THR A 731 -11.23 -15.57 -9.14
CA THR A 731 -11.55 -16.32 -10.36
C THR A 731 -13.01 -16.18 -10.78
N PHE A 732 -13.91 -16.02 -9.79
CA PHE A 732 -15.33 -15.80 -10.04
C PHE A 732 -15.61 -14.33 -10.41
N GLY A 733 -14.96 -13.42 -9.69
CA GLY A 733 -15.14 -11.98 -9.81
C GLY A 733 -16.45 -11.48 -9.17
N PHE A 734 -16.97 -10.38 -9.70
CA PHE A 734 -18.23 -9.76 -9.26
C PHE A 734 -19.19 -9.65 -10.44
N ARG A 735 -20.30 -10.38 -10.40
CA ARG A 735 -21.18 -10.60 -11.58
C ARG A 735 -22.58 -10.04 -11.34
N GLN A 736 -23.14 -9.32 -12.30
CA GLN A 736 -24.47 -8.75 -12.16
C GLN A 736 -25.53 -9.85 -12.03
N ARG A 737 -26.49 -9.66 -11.12
CA ARG A 737 -27.72 -10.45 -11.10
C ARG A 737 -28.67 -9.85 -12.14
N VAL A 738 -28.86 -10.57 -13.24
CA VAL A 738 -29.75 -10.14 -14.32
C VAL A 738 -31.18 -10.56 -14.01
N ASP A 739 -32.16 -9.75 -14.44
CA ASP A 739 -33.58 -10.06 -14.30
C ASP A 739 -33.97 -11.27 -15.16
N MET A 740 -34.67 -12.23 -14.55
CA MET A 740 -35.12 -13.48 -15.18
C MET A 740 -35.99 -13.21 -16.42
N PHE A 741 -36.85 -12.18 -16.37
CA PHE A 741 -37.72 -11.83 -17.48
C PHE A 741 -36.96 -11.22 -18.67
N GLY A 742 -35.82 -10.57 -18.41
CA GLY A 742 -34.93 -10.06 -19.44
C GLY A 742 -34.21 -11.17 -20.18
N ASP A 743 -33.45 -12.00 -19.46
CA ASP A 743 -32.58 -13.05 -20.05
C ASP A 743 -33.36 -14.13 -20.79
N TYR A 744 -34.54 -14.48 -20.29
CA TYR A 744 -35.36 -15.54 -20.85
C TYR A 744 -36.55 -15.02 -21.65
N LYS A 745 -36.63 -13.71 -21.95
CA LYS A 745 -37.72 -13.10 -22.73
C LYS A 745 -38.05 -13.89 -24.00
N ASN A 746 -37.02 -14.26 -24.75
CA ASN A 746 -37.13 -14.99 -26.02
C ASN A 746 -37.61 -16.45 -25.86
N LYS A 747 -37.53 -17.02 -24.64
CA LYS A 747 -38.05 -18.35 -24.31
C LYS A 747 -39.43 -18.29 -23.66
N ILE A 748 -39.68 -17.27 -22.83
CA ILE A 748 -40.95 -17.07 -22.12
C ILE A 748 -42.06 -16.66 -23.09
N ILE A 749 -41.80 -15.72 -24.00
CA ILE A 749 -42.83 -15.21 -24.93
C ILE A 749 -43.44 -16.34 -25.77
N PRO A 750 -42.66 -17.18 -26.49
CA PRO A 750 -43.23 -18.28 -27.27
C PRO A 750 -43.99 -19.29 -26.41
N PHE A 751 -43.48 -19.61 -25.22
CA PHE A 751 -44.14 -20.53 -24.30
C PHE A 751 -45.52 -20.02 -23.88
N VAL A 752 -45.62 -18.75 -23.46
CA VAL A 752 -46.89 -18.13 -23.06
C VAL A 752 -47.85 -18.03 -24.25
N SER A 753 -47.36 -17.69 -25.45
CA SER A 753 -48.18 -17.65 -26.66
C SER A 753 -48.77 -19.02 -27.03
N ILE A 754 -47.97 -20.09 -26.98
CA ILE A 754 -48.43 -21.46 -27.24
C ILE A 754 -49.44 -21.89 -26.17
N ALA A 755 -49.16 -21.62 -24.89
CA ALA A 755 -50.07 -21.95 -23.79
C ALA A 755 -51.42 -21.23 -23.91
N ALA A 756 -51.42 -19.94 -24.28
CA ALA A 756 -52.63 -19.15 -24.51
C ALA A 756 -53.43 -19.68 -25.70
N GLY A 757 -52.76 -19.97 -26.83
CA GLY A 757 -53.40 -20.57 -28.01
C GLY A 757 -54.04 -21.93 -27.70
N ASN A 758 -53.33 -22.80 -26.98
CA ASN A 758 -53.85 -24.11 -26.57
C ASN A 758 -55.05 -23.99 -25.61
N THR A 759 -55.00 -23.04 -24.68
CA THR A 759 -56.11 -22.77 -23.74
C THR A 759 -57.35 -22.27 -24.48
N PHE A 760 -57.19 -21.38 -25.45
CA PHE A 760 -58.28 -20.89 -26.29
C PHE A 760 -58.91 -22.02 -27.11
N LEU A 761 -58.11 -22.88 -27.74
CA LEU A 761 -58.59 -24.05 -28.48
C LEU A 761 -59.38 -25.00 -27.57
N TYR A 762 -58.84 -25.29 -26.38
CA TYR A 762 -59.47 -26.15 -25.38
C TYR A 762 -60.85 -25.61 -24.94
N ILE A 763 -60.94 -24.33 -24.57
CA ILE A 763 -62.20 -23.69 -24.15
C ILE A 763 -63.20 -23.60 -25.32
N SER A 764 -62.73 -23.24 -26.51
CA SER A 764 -63.58 -23.10 -27.71
C SER A 764 -64.23 -24.42 -28.10
N SER A 765 -63.51 -25.54 -27.96
CA SER A 765 -64.05 -26.88 -28.22
C SER A 765 -65.19 -27.26 -27.27
N ARG A 766 -65.24 -26.64 -26.08
CA ARG A 766 -66.27 -26.89 -25.05
C ARG A 766 -67.47 -25.94 -25.15
N SER A 767 -67.30 -24.75 -25.72
CA SER A 767 -68.34 -23.70 -25.74
C SER A 767 -69.31 -23.77 -26.92
N LYS A 768 -68.98 -24.41 -28.06
CA LYS A 768 -69.81 -24.37 -29.29
C LYS A 768 -70.52 -25.70 -29.58
N THR A 769 -71.78 -25.62 -30.02
CA THR A 769 -72.64 -26.73 -30.45
C THR A 769 -72.40 -27.19 -31.89
N ASP A 770 -71.62 -26.46 -32.70
CA ASP A 770 -71.43 -26.73 -34.14
C ASP A 770 -70.09 -27.42 -34.52
N VAL A 771 -69.30 -27.89 -33.54
CA VAL A 771 -68.06 -28.62 -33.83
C VAL A 771 -68.37 -30.12 -33.98
N PRO A 772 -67.94 -30.80 -35.08
CA PRO A 772 -68.11 -32.24 -35.23
C PRO A 772 -67.54 -33.01 -34.03
N GLY A 773 -68.27 -34.04 -33.57
CA GLY A 773 -67.93 -34.81 -32.36
C GLY A 773 -66.50 -35.38 -32.37
N ASP A 774 -66.07 -35.94 -33.50
CA ASP A 774 -64.73 -36.51 -33.67
C ASP A 774 -63.62 -35.43 -33.60
N LEU A 775 -63.87 -34.26 -34.20
CA LEU A 775 -62.92 -33.13 -34.17
C LEU A 775 -62.81 -32.55 -32.75
N LYS A 776 -63.92 -32.46 -32.02
CA LYS A 776 -63.96 -32.05 -30.61
C LYS A 776 -63.19 -33.03 -29.72
N GLN A 777 -63.23 -34.33 -30.01
CA GLN A 777 -62.47 -35.35 -29.31
C GLN A 777 -60.96 -35.24 -29.56
N ILE A 778 -60.56 -34.99 -30.81
CA ILE A 778 -59.15 -34.77 -31.18
C ILE A 778 -58.60 -33.50 -30.51
N ILE A 779 -59.32 -32.38 -30.58
CA ILE A 779 -58.86 -31.11 -29.98
C ILE A 779 -58.71 -31.24 -28.45
N ASN A 780 -59.69 -31.83 -27.76
CA ASN A 780 -59.61 -32.02 -26.31
C ASN A 780 -58.43 -32.92 -25.91
N THR A 781 -58.21 -34.01 -26.65
CA THR A 781 -57.11 -34.95 -26.35
C THR A 781 -55.75 -34.32 -26.63
N ALA A 782 -55.60 -33.61 -27.75
CA ALA A 782 -54.37 -32.91 -28.09
C ALA A 782 -54.06 -31.78 -27.09
N SER A 783 -55.06 -30.97 -26.72
CA SER A 783 -54.87 -29.88 -25.75
C SER A 783 -54.57 -30.38 -24.35
N ALA A 784 -55.27 -31.42 -23.88
CA ALA A 784 -54.98 -32.08 -22.60
C ALA A 784 -53.59 -32.72 -22.59
N GLY A 785 -53.20 -33.34 -23.70
CA GLY A 785 -51.87 -33.90 -23.88
C GLY A 785 -50.77 -32.86 -23.81
N LEU A 786 -50.95 -31.69 -24.44
CA LEU A 786 -49.95 -30.63 -24.41
C LEU A 786 -49.75 -30.06 -22.99
N PHE A 787 -50.84 -29.87 -22.23
CA PHE A 787 -50.74 -29.43 -20.83
C PHE A 787 -50.04 -30.48 -19.95
N SER A 788 -50.46 -31.74 -20.07
CA SER A 788 -49.94 -32.85 -19.28
C SER A 788 -48.47 -33.16 -19.57
N ALA A 789 -48.09 -33.20 -20.86
CA ALA A 789 -46.72 -33.43 -21.29
C ALA A 789 -45.78 -32.30 -20.85
N SER A 790 -46.20 -31.04 -21.01
CA SER A 790 -45.41 -29.88 -20.59
C SER A 790 -45.17 -29.89 -19.08
N HIS A 791 -46.22 -30.07 -18.28
CA HIS A 791 -46.12 -30.13 -16.83
C HIS A 791 -45.21 -31.29 -16.36
N THR A 792 -45.39 -32.48 -16.93
CA THR A 792 -44.58 -33.65 -16.58
C THR A 792 -43.10 -33.44 -16.92
N THR A 793 -42.83 -32.87 -18.10
CA THR A 793 -41.46 -32.62 -18.57
C THR A 793 -40.74 -31.66 -17.62
N PHE A 794 -41.29 -30.48 -17.36
CA PHE A 794 -40.65 -29.51 -16.46
C PHE A 794 -40.52 -30.06 -15.04
N SER A 795 -41.54 -30.76 -14.54
CA SER A 795 -41.51 -31.35 -13.19
C SER A 795 -40.44 -32.44 -13.05
N SER A 796 -40.21 -33.23 -14.10
CA SER A 796 -39.15 -34.23 -14.13
C SER A 796 -37.76 -33.58 -14.14
N ILE A 797 -37.53 -32.57 -15.00
CA ILE A 797 -36.25 -31.87 -15.09
C ILE A 797 -35.94 -31.17 -13.76
N PHE A 798 -36.94 -30.51 -13.16
CA PHE A 798 -36.79 -29.91 -11.83
C PHE A 798 -36.36 -30.95 -10.79
N SER A 799 -37.08 -32.08 -10.69
CA SER A 799 -36.86 -33.08 -9.66
C SER A 799 -35.54 -33.84 -9.79
N PHE A 800 -35.06 -34.07 -11.01
CA PHE A 800 -33.87 -34.89 -11.28
C PHE A 800 -32.63 -34.11 -11.73
N SER A 801 -32.73 -32.82 -12.05
CA SER A 801 -31.61 -32.00 -12.50
C SER A 801 -31.42 -30.77 -11.63
N ASP A 802 -32.33 -29.79 -11.66
CA ASP A 802 -32.12 -28.48 -11.02
C ASP A 802 -31.95 -28.58 -9.50
N VAL A 803 -32.73 -29.43 -8.86
CA VAL A 803 -32.80 -29.49 -7.40
C VAL A 803 -31.74 -30.42 -6.81
N ASN A 804 -30.97 -31.17 -7.61
CA ASN A 804 -29.99 -32.14 -7.10
C ASN A 804 -28.93 -31.54 -6.17
N ASN A 805 -28.59 -30.26 -6.36
CA ASN A 805 -27.63 -29.56 -5.51
C ASN A 805 -28.21 -29.14 -4.14
N TYR A 806 -29.50 -29.41 -3.89
CA TYR A 806 -30.23 -29.01 -2.68
C TYR A 806 -30.86 -30.25 -2.00
N PRO A 807 -30.19 -30.87 -1.03
CA PRO A 807 -30.62 -32.15 -0.45
C PRO A 807 -32.06 -32.15 0.08
N ALA A 808 -32.46 -31.08 0.78
CA ALA A 808 -33.80 -30.95 1.38
C ALA A 808 -34.94 -30.97 0.34
N PHE A 809 -34.71 -30.34 -0.82
CA PHE A 809 -35.69 -30.27 -1.90
C PHE A 809 -35.56 -31.47 -2.86
N SER A 810 -34.35 -31.99 -3.06
CA SER A 810 -34.09 -33.07 -4.04
C SER A 810 -34.84 -34.35 -3.66
N VAL A 811 -34.76 -34.73 -2.39
CA VAL A 811 -35.45 -35.93 -1.89
C VAL A 811 -36.96 -35.74 -2.00
N THR A 812 -37.48 -34.59 -1.52
CA THR A 812 -38.91 -34.27 -1.54
C THR A 812 -39.48 -34.27 -2.95
N SER A 813 -38.84 -33.57 -3.90
CA SER A 813 -39.31 -33.50 -5.29
C SER A 813 -39.26 -34.84 -6.02
N LYS A 814 -38.23 -35.67 -5.77
CA LYS A 814 -38.16 -37.04 -6.34
C LYS A 814 -39.31 -37.91 -5.82
N ILE A 815 -39.60 -37.85 -4.52
CA ILE A 815 -40.71 -38.58 -3.91
C ILE A 815 -42.06 -38.14 -4.51
N LEU A 816 -42.28 -36.82 -4.62
CA LEU A 816 -43.50 -36.24 -5.20
C LEU A 816 -43.70 -36.60 -6.68
N TRP A 817 -42.63 -36.91 -7.41
CA TRP A 817 -42.73 -37.35 -8.80
C TRP A 817 -42.90 -38.87 -8.94
N ILE A 818 -42.14 -39.66 -8.17
CA ILE A 818 -42.11 -41.14 -8.30
C ILE A 818 -43.36 -41.81 -7.71
N ILE A 819 -43.81 -41.43 -6.52
CA ILE A 819 -44.95 -42.10 -5.86
C ILE A 819 -46.23 -42.03 -6.71
N PRO A 820 -46.64 -40.85 -7.22
CA PRO A 820 -47.82 -40.74 -8.08
C PRO A 820 -47.73 -41.56 -9.37
N LEU A 821 -46.54 -41.62 -9.98
CA LEU A 821 -46.29 -42.42 -11.19
C LEU A 821 -46.50 -43.92 -10.91
N ILE A 822 -45.95 -44.43 -9.80
CA ILE A 822 -46.15 -45.83 -9.38
C ILE A 822 -47.63 -46.11 -9.16
N LEU A 823 -48.34 -45.23 -8.44
CA LEU A 823 -49.78 -45.38 -8.20
C LEU A 823 -50.59 -45.35 -9.50
N ASN A 824 -50.22 -44.52 -10.46
CA ASN A 824 -50.88 -44.44 -11.78
C ASN A 824 -50.64 -45.72 -12.59
N ILE A 825 -49.42 -46.26 -12.59
CA ILE A 825 -49.10 -47.53 -13.25
C ILE A 825 -49.89 -48.68 -12.60
N MET A 826 -49.95 -48.75 -11.27
CA MET A 826 -50.67 -49.80 -10.54
C MET A 826 -52.17 -49.76 -10.83
N LEU A 827 -52.79 -48.58 -10.77
CA LEU A 827 -54.21 -48.42 -11.10
C LEU A 827 -54.48 -48.83 -12.55
N PHE A 828 -53.66 -48.35 -13.48
CA PHE A 828 -53.85 -48.62 -14.89
C PHE A 828 -53.67 -50.10 -15.23
N THR A 829 -52.68 -50.75 -14.63
CA THR A 829 -52.48 -52.21 -14.74
C THR A 829 -53.68 -52.97 -14.18
N CYS A 830 -54.23 -52.55 -13.03
CA CYS A 830 -55.43 -53.14 -12.45
C CYS A 830 -56.65 -53.01 -13.37
N ILE A 831 -56.83 -51.86 -14.03
CA ILE A 831 -57.94 -51.62 -14.95
C ILE A 831 -57.79 -52.48 -16.22
N ILE A 832 -56.58 -52.55 -16.80
CA ILE A 832 -56.29 -53.40 -17.97
C ILE A 832 -56.52 -54.88 -17.65
N CYS A 833 -56.01 -55.37 -16.51
CA CYS A 833 -56.13 -56.77 -16.12
C CYS A 833 -57.59 -57.22 -15.92
N ARG A 834 -58.50 -56.31 -15.56
CA ARG A 834 -59.93 -56.62 -15.38
C ARG A 834 -60.75 -56.55 -16.67
N LYS A 835 -60.43 -55.64 -17.58
CA LYS A 835 -61.23 -55.38 -18.80
C LYS A 835 -60.75 -56.15 -20.04
N GLY A 836 -59.46 -56.47 -20.13
CA GLY A 836 -58.81 -56.98 -21.34
C GLY A 836 -58.62 -55.89 -22.41
N LEU A 837 -57.54 -55.98 -23.21
CA LEU A 837 -57.32 -55.04 -24.33
C LEU A 837 -58.27 -55.37 -25.49
N GLY A 838 -59.40 -54.66 -25.57
CA GLY A 838 -60.22 -54.61 -26.79
C GLY A 838 -59.52 -53.86 -27.93
N LYS A 839 -60.17 -53.74 -29.10
CA LYS A 839 -59.67 -52.92 -30.23
C LYS A 839 -59.57 -51.44 -29.79
N MET A 840 -58.36 -51.01 -29.45
CA MET A 840 -58.04 -49.62 -29.09
C MET A 840 -57.66 -48.82 -30.33
N ASN A 841 -58.15 -47.59 -30.42
CA ASN A 841 -57.75 -46.65 -31.45
C ASN A 841 -56.44 -45.94 -31.07
N PRO A 842 -55.70 -45.34 -32.01
CA PRO A 842 -54.46 -44.62 -31.71
C PRO A 842 -54.60 -43.53 -30.64
N LEU A 843 -55.76 -42.89 -30.55
CA LEU A 843 -56.08 -41.86 -29.56
C LEU A 843 -56.16 -42.41 -28.13
N ASP A 844 -56.56 -43.68 -27.98
CA ASP A 844 -56.59 -44.38 -26.69
C ASP A 844 -55.17 -44.59 -26.17
N PHE A 845 -54.24 -45.05 -27.02
CA PHE A 845 -52.83 -45.21 -26.65
C PHE A 845 -52.16 -43.91 -26.19
N ILE A 846 -52.44 -42.80 -26.87
CA ILE A 846 -51.92 -41.48 -26.49
C ILE A 846 -52.47 -41.07 -25.12
N THR A 847 -53.77 -41.24 -24.90
CA THR A 847 -54.43 -40.88 -23.64
C THR A 847 -53.94 -41.75 -22.48
N ILE A 848 -53.68 -43.04 -22.73
CA ILE A 848 -53.05 -43.97 -21.78
C ILE A 848 -51.68 -43.47 -21.37
N GLY A 849 -50.82 -43.14 -22.35
CA GLY A 849 -49.49 -42.61 -22.08
C GLY A 849 -49.56 -41.37 -21.20
N LEU A 850 -50.45 -40.42 -21.52
CA LEU A 850 -50.59 -39.19 -20.76
C LEU A 850 -51.15 -39.39 -19.34
N THR A 851 -52.12 -40.30 -19.17
CA THR A 851 -52.74 -40.60 -17.86
C THR A 851 -51.83 -41.42 -16.93
N LEU A 852 -50.92 -42.23 -17.48
CA LEU A 852 -49.85 -42.89 -16.71
C LEU A 852 -48.93 -41.87 -16.04
N TYR A 853 -48.49 -40.85 -16.79
CA TYR A 853 -47.60 -39.82 -16.26
C TYR A 853 -48.33 -38.79 -15.38
N ASN A 854 -49.58 -38.46 -15.72
CA ASN A 854 -50.38 -37.50 -14.99
C ASN A 854 -51.87 -37.86 -15.05
N SER A 855 -52.41 -38.40 -13.96
CA SER A 855 -53.79 -38.89 -13.95
C SER A 855 -54.81 -37.75 -14.05
N GLU A 856 -54.44 -36.51 -13.71
CA GLU A 856 -55.25 -35.30 -13.95
C GLU A 856 -55.71 -35.16 -15.42
N THR A 857 -54.97 -35.75 -16.36
CA THR A 857 -55.35 -35.78 -17.78
C THR A 857 -56.74 -36.40 -18.00
N SER A 858 -57.18 -37.34 -17.16
CA SER A 858 -58.52 -37.96 -17.26
C SER A 858 -59.66 -36.97 -16.99
N LEU A 859 -59.41 -35.90 -16.22
CA LEU A 859 -60.37 -34.81 -15.98
C LEU A 859 -60.49 -33.85 -17.17
N LEU A 860 -59.45 -33.79 -17.99
CA LEU A 860 -59.32 -32.83 -19.10
C LEU A 860 -59.85 -33.39 -20.42
N VAL A 861 -59.76 -34.70 -20.60
CA VAL A 861 -60.24 -35.42 -21.78
C VAL A 861 -61.77 -35.57 -21.75
N ASN A 862 -62.41 -35.69 -22.93
CA ASN A 862 -63.87 -35.76 -23.05
C ASN A 862 -64.44 -37.06 -22.47
N LYS A 863 -65.68 -37.03 -21.95
CA LYS A 863 -66.41 -38.16 -21.37
C LYS A 863 -66.37 -39.41 -22.27
N ALA A 864 -66.66 -39.28 -23.57
CA ALA A 864 -66.64 -40.40 -24.51
C ALA A 864 -65.28 -41.11 -24.63
N GLN A 865 -64.17 -40.36 -24.49
CA GLN A 865 -62.82 -40.90 -24.56
C GLN A 865 -62.40 -41.52 -23.22
N THR A 866 -62.84 -40.97 -22.09
CA THR A 866 -62.67 -41.59 -20.77
C THR A 866 -63.47 -42.90 -20.66
N ASP A 867 -64.69 -42.91 -21.20
CA ASP A 867 -65.59 -44.06 -21.19
C ASP A 867 -65.07 -45.17 -22.14
N SER A 868 -64.51 -44.83 -23.31
CA SER A 868 -63.84 -45.81 -24.20
C SER A 868 -62.66 -46.50 -23.52
N LEU A 869 -61.83 -45.72 -22.83
CA LEU A 869 -60.62 -46.17 -22.15
C LEU A 869 -60.91 -47.02 -20.91
N PHE A 870 -61.59 -46.45 -19.93
CA PHE A 870 -61.75 -47.07 -18.61
C PHE A 870 -63.01 -47.95 -18.54
N GLY A 871 -64.00 -47.71 -19.40
CA GLY A 871 -65.36 -48.28 -19.27
C GLY A 871 -66.19 -47.47 -18.28
N GLU A 872 -67.51 -47.41 -18.49
CA GLU A 872 -68.41 -46.61 -17.62
C GLU A 872 -68.28 -47.01 -16.14
N GLU A 873 -68.03 -48.30 -15.87
CA GLU A 873 -67.87 -48.88 -14.53
C GLU A 873 -66.64 -48.36 -13.75
N TYR A 874 -65.58 -47.94 -14.44
CA TYR A 874 -64.30 -47.54 -13.81
C TYR A 874 -64.03 -46.03 -13.90
N LYS A 875 -64.97 -45.27 -14.47
CA LYS A 875 -64.85 -43.83 -14.65
C LYS A 875 -64.76 -43.08 -13.32
N GLU A 876 -65.62 -43.41 -12.36
CA GLU A 876 -65.58 -42.78 -11.03
C GLU A 876 -64.25 -43.03 -10.33
N ILE A 877 -63.68 -44.23 -10.48
CA ILE A 877 -62.38 -44.58 -9.92
C ILE A 877 -61.26 -43.73 -10.58
N ALA A 878 -61.32 -43.53 -11.90
CA ALA A 878 -60.37 -42.69 -12.62
C ALA A 878 -60.47 -41.20 -12.24
N ASP A 879 -61.68 -40.68 -12.03
CA ASP A 879 -61.93 -39.30 -11.59
C ASP A 879 -61.47 -39.08 -10.13
N VAL A 880 -61.74 -40.04 -9.23
CA VAL A 880 -61.25 -39.99 -7.84
C VAL A 880 -59.72 -40.05 -7.78
N ARG A 881 -59.08 -40.90 -8.61
CA ARG A 881 -57.61 -40.94 -8.67
C ARG A 881 -57.01 -39.63 -9.14
N ALA A 882 -57.62 -38.99 -10.15
CA ALA A 882 -57.16 -37.71 -10.68
C ALA A 882 -57.24 -36.60 -9.63
N ILE A 883 -58.33 -36.55 -8.85
CA ILE A 883 -58.46 -35.63 -7.71
C ILE A 883 -57.40 -35.95 -6.65
N ALA A 884 -57.17 -37.23 -6.34
CA ALA A 884 -56.11 -37.63 -5.41
C ALA A 884 -54.72 -37.20 -5.91
N ASP A 885 -54.45 -37.22 -7.22
CA ASP A 885 -53.20 -36.77 -7.82
C ASP A 885 -52.94 -35.28 -7.57
N VAL A 886 -53.98 -34.44 -7.71
CA VAL A 886 -53.87 -33.02 -7.38
C VAL A 886 -53.42 -32.82 -5.93
N ILE A 887 -53.95 -33.63 -5.00
CA ILE A 887 -53.67 -33.52 -3.55
C ILE A 887 -52.30 -34.08 -3.19
N ILE A 888 -51.90 -35.24 -3.72
CA ILE A 888 -50.65 -35.91 -3.33
C ILE A 888 -49.42 -35.42 -4.11
N LYS A 889 -49.63 -34.85 -5.31
CA LYS A 889 -48.57 -34.43 -6.23
C LYS A 889 -48.58 -32.92 -6.42
N SER A 890 -49.63 -32.38 -7.02
CA SER A 890 -49.61 -31.01 -7.56
C SER A 890 -49.58 -29.93 -6.48
N ILE A 891 -50.38 -30.06 -5.41
CA ILE A 891 -50.36 -29.12 -4.28
C ILE A 891 -49.01 -29.16 -3.53
N PRO A 892 -48.47 -30.32 -3.11
CA PRO A 892 -47.15 -30.39 -2.48
C PRO A 892 -46.02 -29.89 -3.39
N GLN A 893 -46.09 -30.15 -4.70
CA GLN A 893 -45.11 -29.65 -5.66
C GLN A 893 -45.14 -28.12 -5.75
N LEU A 894 -46.34 -27.52 -5.76
CA LEU A 894 -46.51 -26.07 -5.72
C LEU A 894 -45.91 -25.45 -4.46
N ILE A 895 -46.16 -26.04 -3.28
CA ILE A 895 -45.58 -25.60 -2.01
C ILE A 895 -44.04 -25.69 -2.06
N THR A 896 -43.51 -26.81 -2.55
CA THR A 896 -42.08 -27.04 -2.69
C THR A 896 -41.43 -25.97 -3.59
N GLN A 897 -42.07 -25.61 -4.70
CA GLN A 897 -41.57 -24.59 -5.62
C GLN A 897 -41.62 -23.18 -5.04
N ILE A 898 -42.68 -22.84 -4.30
CA ILE A 898 -42.77 -21.54 -3.61
C ILE A 898 -41.67 -21.40 -2.56
N LEU A 899 -41.39 -22.47 -1.80
CA LEU A 899 -40.29 -22.48 -0.84
C LEU A 899 -38.92 -22.43 -1.53
N TYR A 900 -38.73 -23.19 -2.60
CA TYR A 900 -37.52 -23.18 -3.42
C TYR A 900 -37.24 -21.77 -3.99
N PHE A 901 -38.27 -21.07 -4.49
CA PHE A 901 -38.16 -19.69 -4.97
C PHE A 901 -37.74 -18.71 -3.87
N LYS A 902 -38.22 -18.87 -2.64
CA LYS A 902 -37.89 -17.97 -1.53
C LYS A 902 -36.49 -18.16 -0.96
N LEU A 903 -35.94 -19.37 -1.04
CA LEU A 903 -34.68 -19.72 -0.34
C LEU A 903 -33.43 -19.69 -1.22
N ILE A 904 -33.58 -19.59 -2.54
CA ILE A 904 -32.46 -19.77 -3.47
C ILE A 904 -32.02 -18.45 -4.10
N VAL A 905 -30.70 -18.27 -4.12
CA VAL A 905 -30.00 -17.10 -4.64
C VAL A 905 -30.03 -17.07 -6.17
N THR A 906 -29.87 -18.24 -6.82
CA THR A 906 -29.86 -18.39 -8.28
C THR A 906 -31.08 -19.18 -8.77
N TYR A 907 -32.09 -18.49 -9.31
CA TYR A 907 -33.31 -19.12 -9.82
C TYR A 907 -33.25 -19.31 -11.33
N SER A 908 -33.28 -20.56 -11.79
CA SER A 908 -33.24 -20.91 -13.22
C SER A 908 -34.65 -20.87 -13.85
N ILE A 909 -34.70 -20.91 -15.19
CA ILE A 909 -35.95 -20.84 -15.96
C ILE A 909 -36.84 -22.09 -15.81
N ILE A 910 -36.26 -23.25 -15.50
CA ILE A 910 -37.00 -24.51 -15.39
C ILE A 910 -37.89 -24.55 -14.13
N PRO A 911 -37.40 -24.21 -12.92
CA PRO A 911 -38.24 -24.01 -11.74
C PRO A 911 -39.39 -23.03 -11.99
N PHE A 912 -39.17 -21.96 -12.75
CA PHE A 912 -40.23 -21.01 -13.14
C PHE A 912 -41.33 -21.68 -13.97
N PHE A 913 -40.97 -22.36 -15.07
CA PHE A 913 -41.97 -23.06 -15.89
C PHE A 913 -42.65 -24.19 -15.14
N THR A 914 -41.94 -24.86 -14.23
CA THR A 914 -42.54 -25.88 -13.37
C THR A 914 -43.59 -25.26 -12.45
N LEU A 915 -43.31 -24.09 -11.84
CA LEU A 915 -44.27 -23.34 -11.04
C LEU A 915 -45.51 -22.94 -11.85
N CYS A 916 -45.32 -22.33 -13.02
CA CYS A 916 -46.43 -21.91 -13.88
C CYS A 916 -47.30 -23.09 -14.33
N THR A 917 -46.68 -24.17 -14.81
CA THR A 917 -47.43 -25.35 -15.28
C THR A 917 -48.14 -26.07 -14.15
N THR A 918 -47.55 -26.16 -12.96
CA THR A 918 -48.18 -26.76 -11.77
C THR A 918 -49.40 -25.95 -11.33
N ALA A 919 -49.25 -24.63 -11.18
CA ALA A 919 -50.36 -23.75 -10.82
C ALA A 919 -51.48 -23.81 -11.87
N PHE A 920 -51.13 -23.81 -13.15
CA PHE A 920 -52.10 -23.91 -14.25
C PHE A 920 -52.86 -25.25 -14.23
N MET A 921 -52.17 -26.37 -14.05
CA MET A 921 -52.80 -27.69 -13.96
C MET A 921 -53.78 -27.77 -12.79
N ILE A 922 -53.42 -27.26 -11.60
CA ILE A 922 -54.34 -27.20 -10.45
C ILE A 922 -55.60 -26.41 -10.79
N VAL A 923 -55.46 -25.21 -11.37
CA VAL A 923 -56.60 -24.37 -11.76
C VAL A 923 -57.50 -25.09 -12.76
N LEU A 924 -56.91 -25.70 -13.78
CA LEU A 924 -57.66 -26.43 -14.82
C LEU A 924 -58.42 -27.61 -14.21
N SER A 925 -57.77 -28.42 -13.38
CA SER A 925 -58.34 -29.58 -12.69
C SER A 925 -59.47 -29.18 -11.71
N VAL A 926 -59.32 -28.08 -10.97
CA VAL A 926 -60.36 -27.55 -10.07
C VAL A 926 -61.58 -27.06 -10.86
N ILE A 927 -61.39 -26.26 -11.91
CA ILE A 927 -62.49 -25.78 -12.76
C ILE A 927 -63.27 -26.96 -13.35
N GLN A 928 -62.57 -28.00 -13.82
CA GLN A 928 -63.21 -29.19 -14.37
C GLN A 928 -64.01 -29.97 -13.35
N THR A 929 -63.48 -30.10 -12.14
CA THR A 929 -64.18 -30.77 -11.04
C THR A 929 -65.46 -30.03 -10.71
N ILE A 930 -65.41 -28.69 -10.59
CA ILE A 930 -66.60 -27.86 -10.33
C ILE A 930 -67.64 -28.02 -11.46
N LEU A 931 -67.22 -27.95 -12.72
CA LEU A 931 -68.14 -28.11 -13.87
C LEU A 931 -68.78 -29.49 -13.95
N LYS A 932 -68.16 -30.55 -13.42
CA LYS A 932 -68.73 -31.90 -13.35
C LYS A 932 -69.78 -32.07 -12.24
N PHE A 933 -69.69 -31.31 -11.15
CA PHE A 933 -70.58 -31.42 -9.97
C PHE A 933 -71.76 -30.43 -9.96
N ILE A 934 -71.88 -29.56 -10.97
CA ILE A 934 -73.10 -28.74 -11.17
C ILE A 934 -74.19 -29.65 -11.80
N PRO A 935 -75.34 -29.87 -11.15
CA PRO A 935 -76.40 -30.69 -11.71
C PRO A 935 -76.93 -30.06 -13.01
N LYS A 936 -76.89 -30.84 -14.10
CA LYS A 936 -77.63 -30.48 -15.33
C LYS A 936 -79.13 -30.52 -15.00
N LYS A 937 -79.82 -29.41 -15.22
CA LYS A 937 -81.30 -29.39 -15.28
C LYS A 937 -81.71 -30.20 -16.51
N ASP A 938 -82.51 -31.24 -16.33
CA ASP A 938 -83.02 -32.08 -17.41
C ASP A 938 -83.90 -31.27 -18.38
N ASP A 939 -83.59 -31.41 -19.68
CA ASP A 939 -84.47 -31.05 -20.80
C ASP A 939 -85.34 -32.26 -21.17
N ASP A 940 -86.24 -32.67 -20.28
CA ASP A 940 -87.36 -33.57 -20.61
C ASP A 940 -88.61 -32.73 -20.90
N ALA A 941 -88.62 -32.04 -22.04
CA ALA A 941 -89.81 -31.40 -22.59
C ALA A 941 -89.64 -31.10 -24.09
N LYS A 942 -89.61 -32.15 -24.94
CA LYS A 942 -89.95 -32.10 -26.38
C LYS A 942 -89.86 -33.49 -27.04
N LYS A 943 -90.71 -34.40 -26.60
CA LYS A 943 -91.13 -35.57 -27.38
C LYS A 943 -92.61 -35.82 -27.10
N ASP A 944 -93.44 -34.91 -27.56
CA ASP A 944 -94.82 -35.16 -27.97
C ASP A 944 -95.20 -33.99 -28.89
N GLU A 945 -95.96 -34.31 -29.96
CA GLU A 945 -96.41 -33.42 -31.04
C GLU A 945 -95.39 -33.07 -32.15
N LYS A 946 -95.31 -33.93 -33.17
CA LYS A 946 -95.95 -33.71 -34.49
C LYS A 946 -95.36 -34.65 -35.56
N GLY A 947 -96.27 -35.31 -36.29
CA GLY A 947 -96.00 -35.69 -37.68
C GLY A 947 -96.30 -37.14 -38.08
N GLY A 948 -97.46 -37.67 -37.69
CA GLY A 948 -98.07 -38.79 -38.40
C GLY A 948 -98.90 -38.31 -39.59
N ASP A 949 -98.67 -38.99 -40.71
CA ASP A 949 -99.46 -39.08 -41.95
C ASP A 949 -99.50 -37.92 -42.96
N GLY A 950 -98.89 -38.19 -44.12
CA GLY A 950 -99.34 -37.70 -45.42
C GLY A 950 -99.95 -38.87 -46.21
N ASN A 951 -101.20 -38.70 -46.63
CA ASN A 951 -101.84 -39.46 -47.71
C ASN A 951 -102.36 -38.47 -48.76
N ASN A 952 -102.10 -38.84 -50.02
CA ASN A 952 -102.37 -38.25 -51.35
C ASN A 952 -103.75 -37.57 -51.59
N PRO A 953 -103.96 -36.85 -52.73
CA PRO A 953 -103.10 -36.68 -53.92
C PRO A 953 -102.61 -35.25 -54.21
#